data_AF-A0A7G2DVU5-F1
#
_entry.id   AF-A0A7G2DVU5-F1
#
_cell.length_a   1.000
_cell.length_b   1.000
_cell.length_c   1.000
_cell.angle_alpha   90.00
_cell.angle_beta   90.00
_cell.angle_gamma   90.00
#
_symmetry.space_group_name_H-M   'P 1'
#
loop_
_entity.id
_entity.type
_entity.pdbx_description
1 polymer ?
#
loop_
_entity_poly.entity_id
_entity_poly.type
_entity_poly.pdbx_seq_one_letter_code
_entity_poly.pdbx_strand_id
1 'polypeptide(L)'
;MATEHITRTGDEYNVELLPSDDDAPPLESSWRLNLDAFQLPSSTGGRHDGRTRFSRYFRTPRKERRVSEYYKKQERLLEGFNEMETIHENGFASGVPTEEEMKKLAKSERLAVHISNATNLVLFVAKVYASMESRSMAVIASTLDSLLDLLSGFILWFTANAMRKPNQFHYPIGKRRMQPVGIIVFASVMATLGLQVLLESGRQLVAKSGIHMNSTEEKWMIGIMVSVTIVKFLLMLYCRGFQNEIVRAYAQDHLFDVVTNSIGLATAVLAVKFYWWIDPTGAILIALYTIATWARTVLENVHSLIGRSAPPDFLAKLTFLIWNHHEQIKHIDTVRAYTFGSHYFVEVDIVLPEDMRLQEAHNIGETLQEKLEQLAEVERAFVHIDFEFTHRPEHKRNKDELSNPAAMAFLLSNLSSPSIHLQTGKYPNLKPIFSQSLSSSSSVSYEFVEENLSTLSLLSIQSPPLKDTQVQTRHSSQDKHNNHDRDEFYINLGVAVRTLREDLPLLFTRDLNYDIYRDDITFVDPMNTFTGMDNYKIIFWALRFHGKILFRDISLEIFRVWQPSENMILIRWNLKGVPRVPWEAKGEFQGTSRYKLDRNGKIYEHKVDNLAFNFPQQLKPAASVLDLVTASPASSPNPTFFFSPVDSYSSSWVKFYQAVRGTLETEDMFVTTDCLVTCS
;
A
#
# COMPACT_ATOMS: atom_id res chain seq x y z
N MET A 1 -52.10 -58.95 -52.73
CA MET A 1 -51.40 -57.88 -51.99
C MET A 1 -51.59 -58.14 -50.50
N ALA A 2 -50.69 -58.88 -49.85
CA ALA A 2 -50.83 -59.21 -48.43
C ALA A 2 -49.49 -59.64 -47.81
N THR A 3 -49.32 -59.32 -46.53
CA THR A 3 -48.70 -60.09 -45.43
C THR A 3 -47.48 -60.99 -45.67
N GLU A 4 -46.49 -60.76 -44.80
CA GLU A 4 -45.71 -61.76 -44.02
C GLU A 4 -44.87 -62.83 -44.73
N HIS A 5 -43.67 -63.06 -44.18
CA HIS A 5 -43.05 -64.38 -44.19
C HIS A 5 -42.38 -64.66 -42.84
N ILE A 6 -42.68 -65.83 -42.26
CA ILE A 6 -42.20 -66.29 -40.96
C ILE A 6 -41.39 -67.57 -41.13
N THR A 7 -40.22 -67.64 -40.49
CA THR A 7 -39.50 -68.85 -40.01
C THR A 7 -38.49 -68.34 -38.96
N ARG A 8 -38.49 -68.70 -37.66
CA ARG A 8 -38.55 -70.02 -36.97
C ARG A 8 -37.27 -70.85 -37.28
N THR A 9 -36.49 -71.42 -36.36
CA THR A 9 -36.62 -71.99 -34.98
C THR A 9 -35.48 -71.51 -34.03
N GLY A 10 -35.44 -71.76 -32.71
CA GLY A 10 -36.33 -72.48 -31.77
C GLY A 10 -35.72 -72.65 -30.35
N ASP A 11 -36.34 -73.52 -29.55
CA ASP A 11 -35.90 -74.15 -28.28
C ASP A 11 -35.91 -73.34 -26.95
N GLU A 12 -35.88 -74.07 -25.82
CA GLU A 12 -36.34 -73.68 -24.46
C GLU A 12 -35.19 -73.35 -23.48
N TYR A 13 -35.50 -72.72 -22.32
CA TYR A 13 -35.24 -73.22 -20.94
C TYR A 13 -35.61 -72.17 -19.86
N ASN A 14 -35.85 -72.62 -18.62
CA ASN A 14 -36.25 -71.77 -17.47
C ASN A 14 -35.04 -71.08 -16.79
N VAL A 15 -35.27 -69.86 -16.25
CA VAL A 15 -34.52 -69.29 -15.11
C VAL A 15 -35.51 -68.53 -14.21
N GLU A 16 -35.22 -68.43 -12.91
CA GLU A 16 -36.14 -67.98 -11.86
C GLU A 16 -36.48 -66.48 -11.83
N LEU A 17 -37.59 -66.17 -11.16
CA LEU A 17 -37.90 -64.84 -10.62
C LEU A 17 -36.94 -64.53 -9.46
N LEU A 18 -36.17 -63.44 -9.57
CA LEU A 18 -35.46 -62.85 -8.43
C LEU A 18 -36.34 -61.82 -7.70
N PRO A 19 -36.08 -61.53 -6.40
CA PRO A 19 -36.99 -60.73 -5.57
C PRO A 19 -36.98 -59.22 -5.90
N SER A 20 -37.96 -58.51 -5.35
CA SER A 20 -38.03 -57.04 -5.31
C SER A 20 -36.98 -56.44 -4.37
N ASP A 21 -36.48 -55.24 -4.70
CA ASP A 21 -35.38 -54.52 -4.02
C ASP A 21 -35.69 -54.01 -2.58
N ASP A 22 -36.75 -54.52 -1.92
CA ASP A 22 -37.16 -54.09 -0.57
C ASP A 22 -36.36 -54.76 0.57
N ASP A 23 -35.62 -55.84 0.30
CA ASP A 23 -34.80 -56.59 1.27
C ASP A 23 -33.30 -56.22 1.23
N ALA A 24 -32.96 -55.00 0.80
CA ALA A 24 -31.62 -54.47 1.01
C ALA A 24 -31.38 -54.23 2.53
N PRO A 25 -30.29 -54.73 3.13
CA PRO A 25 -29.95 -54.33 4.50
C PRO A 25 -29.74 -52.81 4.53
N PRO A 26 -30.14 -52.11 5.61
CA PRO A 26 -29.90 -50.68 5.70
C PRO A 26 -28.40 -50.44 5.56
N LEU A 27 -28.00 -49.53 4.65
CA LEU A 27 -26.62 -49.09 4.60
C LEU A 27 -26.25 -48.57 5.99
N GLU A 28 -25.30 -49.22 6.66
CA GLU A 28 -24.72 -48.70 7.88
C GLU A 28 -24.17 -47.31 7.55
N SER A 29 -24.72 -46.28 8.20
CA SER A 29 -24.40 -44.90 7.87
C SER A 29 -22.97 -44.61 8.31
N SER A 30 -22.02 -44.81 7.40
CA SER A 30 -20.63 -44.44 7.62
C SER A 30 -20.58 -42.97 8.06
N TRP A 31 -19.91 -42.71 9.19
CA TRP A 31 -19.68 -41.35 9.69
C TRP A 31 -18.90 -40.48 8.68
N ARG A 32 -18.15 -41.14 7.79
CA ARG A 32 -17.51 -40.56 6.60
C ARG A 32 -18.53 -40.23 5.51
N LEU A 33 -18.37 -39.04 4.94
CA LEU A 33 -19.04 -38.59 3.72
C LEU A 33 -18.42 -39.30 2.50
N ASN A 34 -19.11 -40.32 1.98
CA ASN A 34 -18.75 -41.00 0.73
C ASN A 34 -19.27 -40.21 -0.50
N LEU A 35 -18.45 -40.14 -1.56
CA LEU A 35 -18.75 -39.38 -2.78
C LEU A 35 -19.39 -40.20 -3.92
N ASP A 36 -19.32 -41.53 -3.88
CA ASP A 36 -19.81 -42.41 -4.96
C ASP A 36 -21.33 -42.29 -5.18
N ALA A 37 -22.06 -41.97 -4.11
CA ALA A 37 -23.49 -41.67 -4.14
C ALA A 37 -23.83 -40.37 -4.92
N PHE A 38 -22.88 -39.45 -5.10
CA PHE A 38 -23.08 -38.12 -5.69
C PHE A 38 -22.73 -38.07 -7.18
N GLN A 39 -23.34 -38.95 -7.98
CA GLN A 39 -23.20 -38.90 -9.43
C GLN A 39 -23.85 -37.63 -10.01
N LEU A 40 -23.03 -36.72 -10.54
CA LEU A 40 -23.50 -35.58 -11.32
C LEU A 40 -24.34 -36.06 -12.52
N PRO A 41 -25.51 -35.45 -12.80
CA PRO A 41 -26.32 -35.85 -13.94
C PRO A 41 -25.51 -35.76 -15.24
N SER A 42 -25.23 -36.92 -15.83
CA SER A 42 -24.35 -37.00 -16.99
C SER A 42 -24.90 -36.13 -18.13
N SER A 43 -24.04 -35.32 -18.75
CA SER A 43 -24.39 -34.45 -19.88
C SER A 43 -24.57 -35.26 -21.17
N THR A 44 -25.42 -36.29 -21.11
CA THR A 44 -25.88 -37.04 -22.26
C THR A 44 -26.53 -36.09 -23.26
N GLY A 45 -26.07 -36.13 -24.51
CA GLY A 45 -26.70 -35.45 -25.65
C GLY A 45 -28.02 -36.12 -26.05
N GLY A 46 -28.89 -36.37 -25.07
CA GLY A 46 -30.08 -37.21 -25.17
C GLY A 46 -31.20 -36.58 -25.99
N ARG A 47 -31.30 -36.97 -27.26
CA ARG A 47 -32.50 -36.74 -28.08
C ARG A 47 -33.67 -37.62 -27.61
N HIS A 48 -34.26 -37.38 -26.44
CA HIS A 48 -35.57 -37.97 -26.08
C HIS A 48 -36.34 -37.11 -25.05
N ASP A 49 -37.09 -36.12 -25.55
CA ASP A 49 -38.31 -35.62 -24.90
C ASP A 49 -39.30 -35.17 -26.00
N GLY A 50 -40.56 -35.58 -25.87
CA GLY A 50 -41.65 -35.32 -26.82
C GLY A 50 -42.22 -33.90 -26.76
N ARG A 51 -41.54 -32.97 -26.06
CA ARG A 51 -42.03 -31.62 -25.81
C ARG A 51 -41.89 -30.66 -26.98
N THR A 52 -42.89 -29.79 -27.11
CA THR A 52 -43.15 -28.97 -28.31
C THR A 52 -41.98 -28.07 -28.71
N ARG A 53 -41.76 -27.98 -30.03
CA ARG A 53 -40.59 -27.37 -30.68
C ARG A 53 -40.40 -25.85 -30.40
N PHE A 54 -41.38 -25.20 -29.77
CA PHE A 54 -41.41 -23.75 -29.52
C PHE A 54 -40.62 -23.29 -28.28
N SER A 55 -40.54 -24.08 -27.20
CA SER A 55 -39.91 -23.60 -25.94
C SER A 55 -38.39 -23.40 -26.08
N ARG A 56 -37.75 -24.11 -27.02
CA ARG A 56 -36.30 -24.09 -27.24
C ARG A 56 -35.78 -22.75 -27.79
N TYR A 57 -36.62 -21.94 -28.41
CA TYR A 57 -36.26 -20.61 -28.91
C TYR A 57 -36.22 -19.51 -27.83
N PHE A 58 -36.76 -19.76 -26.62
CA PHE A 58 -36.87 -18.76 -25.56
C PHE A 58 -35.88 -18.95 -24.40
N ARG A 59 -35.00 -19.96 -24.45
CA ARG A 59 -33.83 -19.98 -23.56
C ARG A 59 -32.78 -19.01 -24.09
N THR A 60 -32.57 -17.91 -23.36
CA THR A 60 -31.49 -16.97 -23.69
C THR A 60 -30.13 -17.66 -23.47
N PRO A 61 -29.15 -17.49 -24.39
CA PRO A 61 -27.86 -18.19 -24.29
C PRO A 61 -27.08 -17.82 -23.02
N ARG A 62 -27.35 -16.62 -22.47
CA ARG A 62 -26.82 -16.15 -21.18
C ARG A 62 -27.32 -16.97 -19.97
N LYS A 63 -28.49 -17.61 -20.06
CA LYS A 63 -28.99 -18.54 -19.03
C LYS A 63 -28.31 -19.90 -19.11
N GLU A 64 -28.15 -20.44 -20.32
CA GLU A 64 -27.50 -21.75 -20.52
C GLU A 64 -26.01 -21.71 -20.17
N ARG A 65 -25.31 -20.64 -20.55
CA ARG A 65 -23.92 -20.41 -20.12
C ARG A 65 -23.76 -20.36 -18.59
N ARG A 66 -24.68 -19.73 -17.86
CA ARG A 66 -24.66 -19.72 -16.38
C ARG A 66 -24.87 -21.12 -15.78
N VAL A 67 -25.69 -21.96 -16.43
CA VAL A 67 -25.94 -23.33 -16.00
C VAL A 67 -24.72 -24.22 -16.26
N SER A 68 -24.04 -24.10 -17.40
CA SER A 68 -22.80 -24.83 -17.63
C SER A 68 -21.63 -24.32 -16.78
N GLU A 69 -21.55 -23.01 -16.51
CA GLU A 69 -20.60 -22.43 -15.54
C GLU A 69 -20.87 -22.95 -14.11
N TYR A 70 -22.13 -23.20 -13.72
CA TYR A 70 -22.50 -23.83 -12.45
C TYR A 70 -22.08 -25.31 -12.39
N TYR A 71 -22.47 -26.14 -13.36
CA TYR A 71 -22.10 -27.56 -13.36
C TYR A 71 -20.58 -27.76 -13.43
N LYS A 72 -19.87 -26.97 -14.25
CA LYS A 72 -18.39 -26.94 -14.27
C LYS A 72 -17.77 -26.37 -12.99
N LYS A 73 -18.55 -25.81 -12.05
CA LYS A 73 -18.07 -25.50 -10.70
C LYS A 73 -18.29 -26.68 -9.75
N GLN A 74 -19.44 -27.35 -9.82
CA GLN A 74 -19.73 -28.56 -9.05
C GLN A 74 -18.75 -29.70 -9.39
N GLU A 75 -18.47 -29.91 -10.67
CA GLU A 75 -17.48 -30.85 -11.20
C GLU A 75 -16.10 -30.66 -10.56
N ARG A 76 -15.53 -29.44 -10.61
CA ARG A 76 -14.25 -29.11 -9.97
C ARG A 76 -14.23 -29.18 -8.45
N LEU A 77 -15.39 -29.09 -7.81
CA LEU A 77 -15.54 -29.23 -6.37
C LEU A 77 -15.61 -30.72 -5.97
N LEU A 78 -16.24 -31.56 -6.79
CA LEU A 78 -16.25 -33.02 -6.65
C LEU A 78 -14.85 -33.63 -6.94
N GLU A 79 -14.19 -33.20 -8.02
CA GLU A 79 -12.77 -33.50 -8.29
C GLU A 79 -11.90 -33.15 -7.07
N GLY A 80 -12.17 -31.99 -6.47
CA GLY A 80 -11.48 -31.49 -5.28
C GLY A 80 -11.76 -32.27 -4.00
N PHE A 81 -12.91 -32.92 -3.85
CA PHE A 81 -13.20 -33.79 -2.70
C PHE A 81 -12.57 -35.17 -2.88
N ASN A 82 -12.61 -35.73 -4.10
CA ASN A 82 -11.91 -36.99 -4.42
C ASN A 82 -10.39 -36.84 -4.23
N GLU A 83 -9.81 -35.70 -4.60
CA GLU A 83 -8.42 -35.35 -4.27
C GLU A 83 -8.15 -35.41 -2.75
N MET A 84 -9.01 -34.81 -1.91
CA MET A 84 -8.89 -34.90 -0.45
C MET A 84 -9.08 -36.32 0.09
N GLU A 85 -9.93 -37.14 -0.54
CA GLU A 85 -10.15 -38.54 -0.19
C GLU A 85 -8.92 -39.40 -0.49
N THR A 86 -8.28 -39.22 -1.66
CA THR A 86 -7.01 -39.92 -1.96
C THR A 86 -5.87 -39.51 -1.03
N ILE A 87 -5.82 -38.25 -0.57
CA ILE A 87 -4.90 -37.78 0.48
C ILE A 87 -5.21 -38.47 1.80
N HIS A 88 -6.49 -38.56 2.17
CA HIS A 88 -6.94 -39.18 3.40
C HIS A 88 -6.57 -40.66 3.48
N GLU A 89 -6.70 -41.42 2.38
CA GLU A 89 -6.37 -42.85 2.34
C GLU A 89 -4.87 -43.13 2.23
N ASN A 90 -4.15 -42.40 1.37
CA ASN A 90 -2.74 -42.72 1.06
C ASN A 90 -1.72 -41.93 1.91
N GLY A 91 -2.16 -40.96 2.71
CA GLY A 91 -1.29 -40.07 3.49
C GLY A 91 -0.42 -39.13 2.66
N PHE A 92 -0.69 -39.02 1.36
CA PHE A 92 0.03 -38.17 0.39
C PHE A 92 -0.86 -37.93 -0.83
N ALA A 93 -0.81 -36.74 -1.44
CA ALA A 93 -1.60 -36.48 -2.64
C ALA A 93 -1.03 -37.22 -3.86
N SER A 94 -1.91 -37.85 -4.64
CA SER A 94 -1.55 -38.59 -5.85
C SER A 94 -1.05 -37.64 -6.95
N GLY A 95 0.26 -37.38 -6.96
CA GLY A 95 0.91 -36.46 -7.90
C GLY A 95 1.89 -35.46 -7.28
N VAL A 96 2.13 -35.48 -5.95
CA VAL A 96 3.23 -34.69 -5.35
C VAL A 96 4.57 -35.17 -5.95
N PRO A 97 5.36 -34.28 -6.58
CA PRO A 97 6.66 -34.65 -7.14
C PRO A 97 7.62 -35.10 -6.04
N THR A 98 8.48 -36.06 -6.35
CA THR A 98 9.46 -36.57 -5.38
C THR A 98 10.41 -35.47 -4.91
N GLU A 99 10.96 -35.62 -3.70
CA GLU A 99 11.91 -34.64 -3.11
C GLU A 99 13.14 -34.37 -4.03
N GLU A 100 13.56 -35.34 -4.85
CA GLU A 100 14.60 -35.11 -5.87
C GLU A 100 14.10 -34.33 -7.10
N GLU A 101 12.84 -34.49 -7.50
CA GLU A 101 12.20 -33.66 -8.53
C GLU A 101 11.96 -32.23 -8.03
N MET A 102 11.55 -32.06 -6.77
CA MET A 102 11.45 -30.73 -6.13
C MET A 102 12.83 -30.04 -6.06
N LYS A 103 13.89 -30.76 -5.67
CA LYS A 103 15.28 -30.26 -5.76
C LYS A 103 15.70 -29.92 -7.19
N LYS A 104 15.28 -30.71 -8.18
CA LYS A 104 15.59 -30.49 -9.62
C LYS A 104 14.89 -29.25 -10.15
N LEU A 105 13.61 -29.06 -9.82
CA LEU A 105 12.82 -27.86 -10.15
C LEU A 105 13.40 -26.61 -9.48
N ALA A 106 13.68 -26.67 -8.18
CA ALA A 106 14.32 -25.56 -7.46
C ALA A 106 15.74 -25.23 -7.97
N LYS A 107 16.44 -26.17 -8.63
CA LYS A 107 17.71 -25.91 -9.33
C LYS A 107 17.48 -25.20 -10.69
N SER A 108 16.52 -25.64 -11.49
CA SER A 108 16.22 -25.02 -12.79
C SER A 108 15.60 -23.62 -12.66
N GLU A 109 14.76 -23.38 -11.65
CA GLU A 109 14.24 -22.05 -11.32
C GLU A 109 15.36 -21.04 -10.97
N ARG A 110 16.33 -21.47 -10.15
CA ARG A 110 17.52 -20.66 -9.83
C ARG A 110 18.37 -20.39 -11.06
N LEU A 111 18.48 -21.36 -11.96
CA LEU A 111 19.21 -21.24 -13.23
C LEU A 111 18.49 -20.24 -14.18
N ALA A 112 17.16 -20.22 -14.21
CA ALA A 112 16.39 -19.20 -14.92
C ALA A 112 16.60 -17.79 -14.36
N VAL A 113 16.55 -17.60 -13.03
CA VAL A 113 16.86 -16.31 -12.38
C VAL A 113 18.29 -15.85 -12.71
N HIS A 114 19.28 -16.74 -12.67
CA HIS A 114 20.67 -16.39 -12.99
C HIS A 114 20.89 -16.08 -14.48
N ILE A 115 20.27 -16.84 -15.40
CA ILE A 115 20.33 -16.56 -16.85
C ILE A 115 19.68 -15.21 -17.14
N SER A 116 18.47 -14.96 -16.60
CA SER A 116 17.75 -13.68 -16.73
C SER A 116 18.63 -12.48 -16.34
N ASN A 117 19.23 -12.52 -15.14
CA ASN A 117 20.10 -11.44 -14.69
C ASN A 117 21.40 -11.33 -15.49
N ALA A 118 22.01 -12.45 -15.89
CA ALA A 118 23.21 -12.44 -16.72
C ALA A 118 22.94 -11.85 -18.12
N THR A 119 21.79 -12.13 -18.72
CA THR A 119 21.41 -11.54 -20.01
C THR A 119 21.05 -10.06 -19.88
N ASN A 120 20.30 -9.64 -18.85
CA ASN A 120 20.08 -8.21 -18.58
C ASN A 120 21.43 -7.46 -18.38
N LEU A 121 22.42 -8.08 -17.71
CA LEU A 121 23.77 -7.53 -17.56
C LEU A 121 24.51 -7.38 -18.90
N VAL A 122 24.48 -8.40 -19.76
CA VAL A 122 25.11 -8.34 -21.09
C VAL A 122 24.43 -7.29 -21.97
N LEU A 123 23.10 -7.19 -21.95
CA LEU A 123 22.34 -6.16 -22.67
C LEU A 123 22.69 -4.75 -22.18
N PHE A 124 22.78 -4.54 -20.86
CA PHE A 124 23.21 -3.26 -20.29
C PHE A 124 24.62 -2.88 -20.72
N VAL A 125 25.61 -3.78 -20.58
CA VAL A 125 27.00 -3.51 -20.98
C VAL A 125 27.11 -3.19 -22.49
N ALA A 126 26.37 -3.93 -23.34
CA ALA A 126 26.33 -3.66 -24.78
C ALA A 126 25.71 -2.28 -25.10
N LYS A 127 24.61 -1.91 -24.43
CA LYS A 127 24.00 -0.57 -24.57
C LYS A 127 24.90 0.55 -24.06
N VAL A 128 25.59 0.37 -22.92
CA VAL A 128 26.56 1.35 -22.39
C VAL A 128 27.70 1.58 -23.38
N TYR A 129 28.26 0.53 -23.96
CA TYR A 129 29.28 0.64 -25.00
C TYR A 129 28.78 1.43 -26.22
N ALA A 130 27.59 1.08 -26.75
CA ALA A 130 26.96 1.81 -27.85
C ALA A 130 26.66 3.29 -27.49
N SER A 131 26.36 3.59 -26.24
CA SER A 131 26.11 4.97 -25.76
C SER A 131 27.37 5.81 -25.66
N MET A 132 28.51 5.22 -25.28
CA MET A 132 29.80 5.90 -25.23
C MET A 132 30.29 6.28 -26.63
N GLU A 133 30.11 5.38 -27.60
CA GLU A 133 30.51 5.60 -28.99
C GLU A 133 29.57 6.60 -29.70
N SER A 134 28.25 6.41 -29.60
CA SER A 134 27.27 7.26 -30.29
C SER A 134 27.12 8.67 -29.72
N ARG A 135 27.44 8.88 -28.43
CA ARG A 135 27.25 10.13 -27.67
C ARG A 135 25.81 10.70 -27.75
N SER A 136 24.83 9.87 -28.11
CA SER A 136 23.47 10.31 -28.42
C SER A 136 22.54 10.22 -27.22
N MET A 137 21.79 11.28 -26.96
CA MET A 137 20.81 11.37 -25.85
C MET A 137 19.75 10.26 -25.92
N ALA A 138 19.36 9.83 -27.12
CA ALA A 138 18.41 8.73 -27.32
C ALA A 138 19.01 7.36 -26.91
N VAL A 139 20.31 7.14 -27.16
CA VAL A 139 21.00 5.92 -26.75
C VAL A 139 21.25 5.93 -25.24
N ILE A 140 21.62 7.08 -24.67
CA ILE A 140 21.73 7.30 -23.21
C ILE A 140 20.42 6.94 -22.51
N ALA A 141 19.28 7.43 -23.01
CA ALA A 141 17.95 7.07 -22.48
C ALA A 141 17.73 5.54 -22.49
N SER A 142 18.02 4.87 -23.62
CA SER A 142 17.89 3.42 -23.71
C SER A 142 18.84 2.64 -22.78
N THR A 143 19.97 3.23 -22.36
CA THR A 143 20.83 2.62 -21.33
C THR A 143 20.23 2.67 -19.94
N LEU A 144 19.45 3.70 -19.61
CA LEU A 144 18.76 3.81 -18.33
C LEU A 144 17.70 2.70 -18.19
N ASP A 145 16.95 2.42 -19.25
CA ASP A 145 15.99 1.30 -19.29
C ASP A 145 16.68 -0.01 -18.88
N SER A 146 17.84 -0.34 -19.45
CA SER A 146 18.55 -1.58 -19.10
C SER A 146 19.42 -1.51 -17.84
N LEU A 147 19.63 -0.34 -17.25
CA LEU A 147 20.05 -0.21 -15.85
C LEU A 147 18.90 -0.60 -14.92
N LEU A 148 17.67 -0.26 -15.31
CA LEU A 148 16.46 -0.56 -14.54
C LEU A 148 16.07 -2.04 -14.66
N ASP A 149 16.23 -2.66 -15.83
CA ASP A 149 16.21 -4.13 -16.04
C ASP A 149 17.18 -4.89 -15.11
N LEU A 150 18.31 -4.26 -14.77
CA LEU A 150 19.31 -4.80 -13.86
C LEU A 150 18.90 -4.60 -12.40
N LEU A 151 18.27 -3.47 -12.07
CA LEU A 151 17.78 -3.19 -10.72
C LEU A 151 16.54 -4.05 -10.38
N SER A 152 15.61 -4.26 -11.33
CA SER A 152 14.49 -5.21 -11.17
C SER A 152 15.01 -6.63 -10.93
N GLY A 153 15.91 -7.09 -11.80
CA GLY A 153 16.56 -8.39 -11.68
C GLY A 153 17.37 -8.54 -10.39
N PHE A 154 18.02 -7.47 -9.90
CA PHE A 154 18.70 -7.49 -8.61
C PHE A 154 17.71 -7.62 -7.44
N ILE A 155 16.60 -6.87 -7.45
CA ILE A 155 15.56 -6.94 -6.40
C ILE A 155 14.94 -8.33 -6.31
N LEU A 156 14.58 -8.94 -7.45
CA LEU A 156 13.98 -10.28 -7.49
C LEU A 156 14.97 -11.37 -7.08
N TRP A 157 16.22 -11.32 -7.57
CA TRP A 157 17.29 -12.24 -7.14
C TRP A 157 17.64 -12.08 -5.66
N PHE A 158 17.73 -10.85 -5.16
CA PHE A 158 17.98 -10.57 -3.74
C PHE A 158 16.86 -11.16 -2.88
N THR A 159 15.60 -11.00 -3.30
CA THR A 159 14.43 -11.59 -2.63
C THR A 159 14.53 -13.12 -2.56
N ALA A 160 14.81 -13.79 -3.69
CA ALA A 160 15.01 -15.24 -3.73
C ALA A 160 16.17 -15.71 -2.83
N ASN A 161 17.28 -14.98 -2.82
CA ASN A 161 18.46 -15.30 -2.00
C ASN A 161 18.26 -14.99 -0.51
N ALA A 162 17.48 -13.96 -0.16
CA ALA A 162 17.14 -13.61 1.21
C ALA A 162 16.24 -14.66 1.88
N MET A 163 15.31 -15.25 1.12
CA MET A 163 14.47 -16.35 1.59
C MET A 163 15.23 -17.67 1.78
N ARG A 164 16.29 -17.90 0.99
CA ARG A 164 17.11 -19.13 1.02
C ARG A 164 17.80 -19.40 2.37
N LYS A 165 18.01 -18.38 3.21
CA LYS A 165 18.65 -18.52 4.53
C LYS A 165 17.59 -18.48 5.66
N PRO A 166 17.05 -19.63 6.10
CA PRO A 166 16.25 -19.68 7.33
C PRO A 166 17.14 -19.29 8.52
N ASN A 167 16.54 -18.59 9.48
CA ASN A 167 17.17 -18.29 10.77
C ASN A 167 16.05 -18.26 11.81
N GLN A 168 15.85 -19.39 12.50
CA GLN A 168 14.72 -19.60 13.41
C GLN A 168 14.70 -18.60 14.58
N PHE A 169 15.86 -18.08 15.01
CA PHE A 169 15.95 -17.13 16.13
C PHE A 169 15.34 -15.75 15.82
N HIS A 170 15.41 -15.29 14.56
CA HIS A 170 14.79 -14.02 14.13
C HIS A 170 13.52 -14.22 13.29
N TYR A 171 13.37 -15.40 12.67
CA TYR A 171 12.32 -15.74 11.72
C TYR A 171 11.89 -17.20 11.96
N PRO A 172 11.17 -17.52 13.05
CA PRO A 172 10.79 -18.90 13.39
C PRO A 172 9.89 -19.53 12.34
N ILE A 173 8.99 -18.74 11.74
CA ILE A 173 8.10 -19.11 10.62
C ILE A 173 8.84 -19.00 9.26
N GLY A 174 10.16 -18.79 9.26
CA GLY A 174 10.94 -18.58 8.05
C GLY A 174 10.65 -17.24 7.35
N LYS A 175 10.97 -17.17 6.05
CA LYS A 175 11.06 -15.92 5.29
C LYS A 175 10.19 -15.86 4.02
N ARG A 176 9.30 -16.82 3.77
CA ARG A 176 8.47 -16.87 2.54
C ARG A 176 7.70 -15.56 2.28
N ARG A 177 7.31 -14.85 3.35
CA ARG A 177 6.70 -13.52 3.37
C ARG A 177 7.49 -12.42 2.61
N MET A 178 8.80 -12.60 2.38
CA MET A 178 9.59 -11.68 1.55
C MET A 178 9.19 -11.71 0.07
N GLN A 179 8.58 -12.79 -0.43
CA GLN A 179 8.20 -12.97 -1.84
C GLN A 179 7.27 -11.86 -2.36
N PRO A 180 6.06 -11.64 -1.81
CA PRO A 180 5.19 -10.55 -2.25
C PRO A 180 5.80 -9.17 -1.96
N VAL A 181 6.58 -9.01 -0.87
CA VAL A 181 7.27 -7.75 -0.56
C VAL A 181 8.27 -7.38 -1.66
N GLY A 182 9.08 -8.33 -2.12
CA GLY A 182 10.03 -8.13 -3.22
C GLY A 182 9.32 -7.80 -4.54
N ILE A 183 8.21 -8.48 -4.82
CA ILE A 183 7.38 -8.22 -6.01
C ILE A 183 6.72 -6.83 -5.94
N ILE A 184 6.27 -6.38 -4.76
CA ILE A 184 5.74 -5.02 -4.55
C ILE A 184 6.82 -3.95 -4.78
N VAL A 185 8.03 -4.13 -4.23
CA VAL A 185 9.14 -3.18 -4.42
C VAL A 185 9.51 -3.09 -5.91
N PHE A 186 9.67 -4.24 -6.58
CA PHE A 186 9.89 -4.31 -8.01
C PHE A 186 8.79 -3.61 -8.83
N ALA A 187 7.51 -3.98 -8.62
CA ALA A 187 6.39 -3.38 -9.34
C ALA A 187 6.21 -1.88 -9.06
N SER A 188 6.60 -1.40 -7.87
CA SER A 188 6.59 0.03 -7.54
C SER A 188 7.67 0.80 -8.31
N VAL A 189 8.85 0.21 -8.53
CA VAL A 189 9.86 0.78 -9.44
C VAL A 189 9.30 0.83 -10.85
N MET A 190 8.78 -0.27 -11.40
CA MET A 190 8.27 -0.31 -12.78
C MET A 190 7.07 0.62 -13.02
N ALA A 191 6.18 0.78 -12.03
CA ALA A 191 5.09 1.77 -12.09
C ALA A 191 5.62 3.22 -12.10
N THR A 192 6.71 3.49 -11.38
CA THR A 192 7.40 4.80 -11.40
C THR A 192 8.03 5.08 -12.78
N LEU A 193 8.56 4.06 -13.45
CA LEU A 193 9.07 4.20 -14.83
C LEU A 193 7.95 4.49 -15.83
N GLY A 194 6.81 3.79 -15.71
CA GLY A 194 5.62 4.12 -16.47
C GLY A 194 5.21 5.59 -16.29
N LEU A 195 5.26 6.12 -15.07
CA LEU A 195 4.98 7.54 -14.81
C LEU A 195 6.04 8.48 -15.42
N GLN A 196 7.32 8.13 -15.41
CA GLN A 196 8.39 8.92 -16.04
C GLN A 196 8.20 8.99 -17.56
N VAL A 197 7.94 7.85 -18.23
CA VAL A 197 7.65 7.82 -19.67
C VAL A 197 6.39 8.63 -19.99
N LEU A 198 5.31 8.49 -19.20
CA LEU A 198 4.08 9.26 -19.38
C LEU A 198 4.33 10.78 -19.36
N LEU A 199 5.12 11.26 -18.39
CA LEU A 199 5.44 12.68 -18.23
C LEU A 199 6.36 13.19 -19.35
N GLU A 200 7.38 12.43 -19.74
CA GLU A 200 8.33 12.84 -20.77
C GLU A 200 7.70 12.83 -22.18
N SER A 201 6.93 11.79 -22.53
CA SER A 201 6.18 11.75 -23.79
C SER A 201 5.09 12.82 -23.85
N GLY A 202 4.44 13.12 -22.71
CA GLY A 202 3.54 14.27 -22.58
C GLY A 202 4.26 15.61 -22.82
N ARG A 203 5.46 15.78 -22.27
CA ARG A 203 6.30 16.98 -22.47
C ARG A 203 6.70 17.15 -23.93
N GLN A 204 7.10 16.07 -24.62
CA GLN A 204 7.45 16.09 -26.05
C GLN A 204 6.25 16.44 -26.95
N LEU A 205 5.05 15.89 -26.64
CA LEU A 205 3.81 16.19 -27.35
C LEU A 205 3.42 17.67 -27.22
N VAL A 206 3.54 18.25 -26.02
CA VAL A 206 3.28 19.68 -25.77
C VAL A 206 4.33 20.58 -26.42
N ALA A 207 5.61 20.22 -26.34
CA ALA A 207 6.71 20.98 -26.92
C ALA A 207 6.74 20.98 -28.46
N LYS A 208 6.01 20.07 -29.11
CA LYS A 208 6.06 19.81 -30.56
C LYS A 208 7.48 19.52 -31.09
N SER A 209 8.34 18.98 -30.23
CA SER A 209 9.71 18.64 -30.55
C SER A 209 9.77 17.35 -31.38
N GLY A 210 9.54 17.47 -32.68
CA GLY A 210 9.76 16.38 -33.63
C GLY A 210 11.24 15.96 -33.62
N ILE A 211 11.51 14.68 -33.39
CA ILE A 211 12.87 14.14 -33.38
C ILE A 211 13.36 14.00 -34.82
N HIS A 212 14.24 14.90 -35.25
CA HIS A 212 15.00 14.75 -36.49
C HIS A 212 16.23 13.85 -36.27
N MET A 213 16.02 12.54 -36.35
CA MET A 213 17.09 11.54 -36.42
C MET A 213 17.63 11.41 -37.84
N ASN A 214 18.93 11.12 -37.98
CA ASN A 214 19.50 10.76 -39.28
C ASN A 214 19.12 9.34 -39.68
N SER A 215 18.94 9.08 -40.98
CA SER A 215 18.54 7.77 -41.53
C SER A 215 19.55 6.63 -41.33
N THR A 216 20.74 6.95 -40.80
CA THR A 216 21.74 5.97 -40.30
C THR A 216 21.50 5.63 -38.83
N GLU A 217 21.23 6.63 -37.99
CA GLU A 217 20.93 6.47 -36.56
C GLU A 217 19.61 5.69 -36.36
N GLU A 218 18.60 5.99 -37.18
CA GLU A 218 17.33 5.27 -37.23
C GLU A 218 17.53 3.76 -37.42
N LYS A 219 18.37 3.36 -38.37
CA LYS A 219 18.66 1.94 -38.66
C LYS A 219 19.39 1.24 -37.51
N TRP A 220 20.33 1.92 -36.86
CA TRP A 220 21.00 1.40 -35.67
C TRP A 220 20.05 1.26 -34.49
N MET A 221 19.19 2.25 -34.24
CA MET A 221 18.18 2.22 -33.17
C MET A 221 17.18 1.07 -33.39
N ILE A 222 16.62 0.96 -34.60
CA ILE A 222 15.73 -0.16 -34.99
C ILE A 222 16.44 -1.50 -34.81
N GLY A 223 17.68 -1.65 -35.28
CA GLY A 223 18.45 -2.89 -35.15
C GLY A 223 18.70 -3.31 -33.70
N ILE A 224 19.05 -2.36 -32.83
CA ILE A 224 19.24 -2.59 -31.39
C ILE A 224 17.92 -2.98 -30.73
N MET A 225 16.82 -2.25 -30.99
CA MET A 225 15.52 -2.55 -30.39
C MET A 225 14.95 -3.91 -30.82
N VAL A 226 15.08 -4.28 -32.09
CA VAL A 226 14.71 -5.63 -32.58
C VAL A 226 15.55 -6.71 -31.91
N SER A 227 16.87 -6.51 -31.78
CA SER A 227 17.77 -7.47 -31.12
C SER A 227 17.41 -7.67 -29.64
N VAL A 228 17.23 -6.58 -28.89
CA VAL A 228 16.77 -6.61 -27.47
C VAL A 228 15.43 -7.33 -27.35
N THR A 229 14.47 -7.02 -28.22
CA THR A 229 13.13 -7.64 -28.21
C THR A 229 13.19 -9.15 -28.43
N ILE A 230 14.02 -9.63 -29.38
CA ILE A 230 14.20 -11.07 -29.62
C ILE A 230 14.82 -11.77 -28.40
N VAL A 231 15.84 -11.16 -27.78
CA VAL A 231 16.51 -11.72 -26.59
C VAL A 231 15.54 -11.79 -25.40
N LYS A 232 14.80 -10.71 -25.11
CA LYS A 232 13.76 -10.68 -24.07
C LYS A 232 12.64 -11.68 -24.35
N PHE A 233 12.25 -11.89 -25.61
CA PHE A 233 11.24 -12.87 -25.99
C PHE A 233 11.66 -14.32 -25.71
N LEU A 234 12.92 -14.67 -25.99
CA LEU A 234 13.47 -15.99 -25.65
C LEU A 234 13.55 -16.20 -24.12
N LEU A 235 13.94 -15.16 -23.36
CA LEU A 235 13.91 -15.19 -21.88
C LEU A 235 12.49 -15.34 -21.34
N MET A 236 11.51 -14.64 -21.90
CA MET A 236 10.10 -14.74 -21.53
C MET A 236 9.57 -16.16 -21.74
N LEU A 237 9.82 -16.77 -22.91
CA LEU A 237 9.42 -18.15 -23.20
C LEU A 237 10.06 -19.14 -22.23
N TYR A 238 11.34 -18.94 -21.85
CA TYR A 238 12.03 -19.79 -20.89
C TYR A 238 11.47 -19.65 -19.47
N CYS A 239 11.31 -18.41 -18.98
CA CYS A 239 10.80 -18.15 -17.63
C CYS A 239 9.32 -18.55 -17.46
N ARG A 240 8.53 -18.50 -18.54
CA ARG A 240 7.11 -18.90 -18.55
C ARG A 240 6.89 -20.40 -18.28
N GLY A 241 7.93 -21.24 -18.39
CA GLY A 241 7.85 -22.67 -18.08
C GLY A 241 7.78 -23.02 -16.58
N PHE A 242 7.95 -22.04 -15.68
CA PHE A 242 8.05 -22.25 -14.23
C PHE A 242 6.82 -21.73 -13.47
N GLN A 243 6.45 -22.42 -12.37
CA GLN A 243 5.30 -22.05 -11.54
C GLN A 243 5.64 -21.07 -10.40
N ASN A 244 6.90 -21.06 -9.94
CA ASN A 244 7.39 -20.18 -8.89
C ASN A 244 7.14 -18.69 -9.21
N GLU A 245 6.51 -17.97 -8.28
CA GLU A 245 6.04 -16.61 -8.50
C GLU A 245 7.16 -15.59 -8.80
N ILE A 246 8.38 -15.83 -8.31
CA ILE A 246 9.53 -14.98 -8.61
C ILE A 246 9.92 -15.14 -10.08
N VAL A 247 9.95 -16.39 -10.58
CA VAL A 247 10.25 -16.68 -11.99
C VAL A 247 9.08 -16.25 -12.89
N ARG A 248 7.83 -16.32 -12.40
CA ARG A 248 6.65 -15.75 -13.04
C ARG A 248 6.70 -14.21 -13.11
N ALA A 249 7.24 -13.54 -12.09
CA ALA A 249 7.49 -12.10 -12.11
C ALA A 249 8.55 -11.72 -13.16
N TYR A 250 9.65 -12.48 -13.28
CA TYR A 250 10.60 -12.33 -14.40
C TYR A 250 9.95 -12.59 -15.77
N ALA A 251 9.11 -13.63 -15.89
CA ALA A 251 8.39 -13.92 -17.14
C ALA A 251 7.43 -12.78 -17.51
N GLN A 252 6.83 -12.12 -16.52
CA GLN A 252 6.03 -10.91 -16.71
C GLN A 252 6.91 -9.71 -17.09
N ASP A 253 8.04 -9.47 -16.43
CA ASP A 253 9.01 -8.41 -16.73
C ASP A 253 9.44 -8.47 -18.21
N HIS A 254 9.99 -9.61 -18.63
CA HIS A 254 10.42 -9.84 -20.02
C HIS A 254 9.25 -9.79 -21.03
N LEU A 255 8.04 -10.18 -20.64
CA LEU A 255 6.86 -10.03 -21.50
C LEU A 255 6.46 -8.56 -21.66
N PHE A 256 6.54 -7.78 -20.59
CA PHE A 256 6.32 -6.34 -20.64
C PHE A 256 7.37 -5.68 -21.54
N ASP A 257 8.66 -6.00 -21.38
CA ASP A 257 9.72 -5.48 -22.24
C ASP A 257 9.49 -5.81 -23.72
N VAL A 258 9.09 -7.04 -24.04
CA VAL A 258 8.77 -7.41 -25.43
C VAL A 258 7.61 -6.59 -25.97
N VAL A 259 6.54 -6.42 -25.19
CA VAL A 259 5.34 -5.67 -25.61
C VAL A 259 5.63 -4.17 -25.73
N THR A 260 6.31 -3.56 -24.76
CA THR A 260 6.64 -2.13 -24.76
C THR A 260 7.60 -1.78 -25.89
N ASN A 261 8.69 -2.55 -26.08
CA ASN A 261 9.63 -2.34 -27.17
C ASN A 261 9.01 -2.61 -28.54
N SER A 262 8.15 -3.64 -28.69
CA SER A 262 7.47 -3.92 -29.97
C SER A 262 6.49 -2.82 -30.37
N ILE A 263 5.69 -2.31 -29.43
CA ILE A 263 4.73 -1.24 -29.71
C ILE A 263 5.46 0.09 -29.92
N GLY A 264 6.48 0.41 -29.10
CA GLY A 264 7.30 1.62 -29.26
C GLY A 264 8.05 1.66 -30.60
N LEU A 265 8.62 0.53 -31.01
CA LEU A 265 9.24 0.41 -32.34
C LEU A 265 8.22 0.62 -33.46
N ALA A 266 7.00 0.08 -33.31
CA ALA A 266 5.93 0.29 -34.28
C ALA A 266 5.46 1.76 -34.32
N THR A 267 5.35 2.45 -33.17
CA THR A 267 4.91 3.85 -33.12
C THR A 267 5.97 4.80 -33.68
N ALA A 268 7.24 4.53 -33.44
CA ALA A 268 8.35 5.28 -34.03
C ALA A 268 8.36 5.15 -35.57
N VAL A 269 8.26 3.92 -36.10
CA VAL A 269 8.21 3.67 -37.56
C VAL A 269 6.96 4.28 -38.21
N LEU A 270 5.80 4.25 -37.52
CA LEU A 270 4.60 4.95 -38.01
C LEU A 270 4.77 6.49 -37.94
N ALA A 271 5.47 7.03 -36.95
CA ALA A 271 5.68 8.47 -36.83
C ALA A 271 6.59 9.03 -37.93
N VAL A 272 7.63 8.29 -38.31
CA VAL A 272 8.50 8.61 -39.47
C VAL A 272 7.70 8.56 -40.78
N LYS A 273 6.78 7.60 -40.93
CA LYS A 273 6.04 7.39 -42.19
C LYS A 273 4.78 8.25 -42.36
N PHE A 274 4.14 8.68 -41.27
CA PHE A 274 2.85 9.38 -41.30
C PHE A 274 2.86 10.72 -40.56
N TYR A 275 2.97 10.72 -39.23
CA TYR A 275 2.91 11.94 -38.43
C TYR A 275 3.75 11.84 -37.14
N TRP A 276 4.59 12.84 -36.89
CA TRP A 276 5.50 12.91 -35.73
C TRP A 276 4.84 12.68 -34.36
N TRP A 277 3.57 13.05 -34.19
CA TRP A 277 2.84 12.95 -32.91
C TRP A 277 2.43 11.52 -32.54
N ILE A 278 2.50 10.57 -33.49
CA ILE A 278 2.12 9.17 -33.26
C ILE A 278 3.02 8.54 -32.20
N ASP A 279 4.32 8.82 -32.21
CA ASP A 279 5.27 8.20 -31.28
C ASP A 279 5.06 8.62 -29.81
N PRO A 280 5.06 9.92 -29.44
CA PRO A 280 4.76 10.31 -28.07
C PRO A 280 3.33 9.92 -27.65
N THR A 281 2.36 9.83 -28.57
CA THR A 281 1.01 9.32 -28.26
C THR A 281 1.02 7.82 -27.99
N GLY A 282 1.80 7.05 -28.74
CA GLY A 282 2.06 5.63 -28.52
C GLY A 282 2.72 5.37 -27.17
N ALA A 283 3.79 6.11 -26.86
CA ALA A 283 4.49 6.04 -25.59
C ALA A 283 3.57 6.41 -24.40
N ILE A 284 2.68 7.40 -24.52
CA ILE A 284 1.63 7.71 -23.53
C ILE A 284 0.69 6.50 -23.30
N LEU A 285 0.22 5.84 -24.36
CA LEU A 285 -0.65 4.67 -24.25
C LEU A 285 0.06 3.47 -23.61
N ILE A 286 1.32 3.21 -24.00
CA ILE A 286 2.17 2.19 -23.39
C ILE A 286 2.37 2.50 -21.89
N ALA A 287 2.72 3.73 -21.55
CA ALA A 287 2.97 4.17 -20.19
C ALA A 287 1.74 3.98 -19.28
N LEU A 288 0.55 4.34 -19.75
CA LEU A 288 -0.70 4.10 -19.01
C LEU A 288 -0.97 2.60 -18.79
N TYR A 289 -0.69 1.75 -19.79
CA TYR A 289 -0.83 0.29 -19.68
C TYR A 289 0.18 -0.32 -18.68
N THR A 290 1.43 0.16 -18.70
CA THR A 290 2.50 -0.20 -17.75
C THR A 290 2.12 0.18 -16.32
N ILE A 291 1.70 1.43 -16.06
CA ILE A 291 1.24 1.89 -14.75
C ILE A 291 0.06 1.03 -14.27
N ALA A 292 -0.96 0.84 -15.11
CA ALA A 292 -2.17 0.11 -14.73
C ALA A 292 -1.89 -1.36 -14.37
N THR A 293 -0.96 -2.01 -15.07
CA THR A 293 -0.63 -3.42 -14.78
C THR A 293 0.25 -3.56 -13.54
N TRP A 294 1.31 -2.74 -13.39
CA TRP A 294 2.16 -2.82 -12.20
C TRP A 294 1.44 -2.38 -10.92
N ALA A 295 0.56 -1.37 -10.99
CA ALA A 295 -0.32 -1.01 -9.87
C ALA A 295 -1.27 -2.16 -9.50
N ARG A 296 -1.79 -2.90 -10.49
CA ARG A 296 -2.57 -4.12 -10.24
C ARG A 296 -1.73 -5.22 -9.59
N THR A 297 -0.50 -5.46 -10.05
CA THR A 297 0.42 -6.44 -9.45
C THR A 297 0.76 -6.07 -8.00
N VAL A 298 0.96 -4.78 -7.68
CA VAL A 298 1.09 -4.30 -6.29
C VAL A 298 -0.15 -4.65 -5.49
N LEU A 299 -1.35 -4.30 -5.96
CA LEU A 299 -2.60 -4.59 -5.24
C LEU A 299 -2.80 -6.10 -5.02
N GLU A 300 -2.52 -6.96 -6.00
CA GLU A 300 -2.66 -8.41 -5.86
C GLU A 300 -1.69 -8.99 -4.80
N ASN A 301 -0.44 -8.53 -4.77
CA ASN A 301 0.54 -8.93 -3.75
C ASN A 301 0.24 -8.33 -2.35
N VAL A 302 -0.31 -7.11 -2.29
CA VAL A 302 -0.75 -6.48 -1.04
C VAL A 302 -1.92 -7.25 -0.40
N HIS A 303 -2.88 -7.74 -1.20
CA HIS A 303 -3.94 -8.62 -0.67
C HIS A 303 -3.40 -9.94 -0.10
N SER A 304 -2.34 -10.50 -0.70
CA SER A 304 -1.64 -11.70 -0.22
C SER A 304 -0.96 -11.49 1.14
N LEU A 305 -0.51 -10.26 1.45
CA LEU A 305 0.10 -9.88 2.73
C LEU A 305 -0.91 -9.50 3.82
N ILE A 306 -2.11 -9.03 3.46
CA ILE A 306 -3.09 -8.46 4.39
C ILE A 306 -3.92 -9.52 5.13
N GLY A 307 -3.94 -10.78 4.69
CA GLY A 307 -4.82 -11.82 5.26
C GLY A 307 -6.13 -11.99 4.49
N ARG A 308 -6.09 -11.97 3.15
CA ARG A 308 -7.29 -12.24 2.34
C ARG A 308 -7.74 -13.69 2.53
N SER A 309 -9.00 -13.91 2.86
CA SER A 309 -9.56 -15.25 3.01
C SER A 309 -9.53 -16.05 1.71
N ALA A 310 -9.32 -17.36 1.83
CA ALA A 310 -9.30 -18.34 0.75
C ALA A 310 -10.63 -18.39 -0.02
N PRO A 311 -10.64 -18.88 -1.29
CA PRO A 311 -11.89 -19.10 -2.01
C PRO A 311 -12.77 -20.13 -1.26
N PRO A 312 -14.11 -19.99 -1.30
CA PRO A 312 -15.02 -20.89 -0.58
C PRO A 312 -14.90 -22.35 -1.03
N ASP A 313 -14.41 -22.58 -2.26
CA ASP A 313 -14.19 -23.90 -2.84
C ASP A 313 -13.04 -24.63 -2.12
N PHE A 314 -12.01 -23.89 -1.68
CA PHE A 314 -10.91 -24.42 -0.86
C PHE A 314 -11.35 -24.64 0.60
N LEU A 315 -12.12 -23.70 1.16
CA LEU A 315 -12.72 -23.87 2.49
C LEU A 315 -13.60 -25.14 2.55
N ALA A 316 -14.38 -25.41 1.49
CA ALA A 316 -15.17 -26.64 1.38
C ALA A 316 -14.29 -27.90 1.34
N LYS A 317 -13.16 -27.91 0.59
CA LYS A 317 -12.21 -29.04 0.61
C LYS A 317 -11.68 -29.29 2.02
N LEU A 318 -11.32 -28.23 2.76
CA LEU A 318 -10.90 -28.36 4.16
C LEU A 318 -12.02 -28.95 5.02
N THR A 319 -13.24 -28.41 4.98
CA THR A 319 -14.35 -28.93 5.79
C THR A 319 -14.62 -30.41 5.54
N PHE A 320 -14.54 -30.86 4.28
CA PHE A 320 -14.65 -32.28 3.92
C PHE A 320 -13.50 -33.14 4.49
N LEU A 321 -12.25 -32.69 4.34
CA LEU A 321 -11.07 -33.37 4.88
C LEU A 321 -11.11 -33.48 6.42
N ILE A 322 -11.54 -32.41 7.10
CA ILE A 322 -11.68 -32.35 8.56
C ILE A 322 -12.78 -33.32 9.02
N TRP A 323 -13.96 -33.30 8.38
CA TRP A 323 -15.08 -34.16 8.76
C TRP A 323 -14.75 -35.66 8.59
N ASN A 324 -14.09 -36.03 7.49
CA ASN A 324 -13.72 -37.42 7.23
C ASN A 324 -12.49 -37.90 8.04
N HIS A 325 -11.84 -37.04 8.83
CA HIS A 325 -10.62 -37.38 9.59
C HIS A 325 -10.84 -38.38 10.73
N HIS A 326 -11.85 -38.17 11.58
CA HIS A 326 -12.05 -38.99 12.77
C HIS A 326 -13.51 -39.02 13.26
N GLU A 327 -14.01 -40.20 13.63
CA GLU A 327 -15.43 -40.43 13.98
C GLU A 327 -15.91 -39.70 15.24
N GLN A 328 -14.99 -39.26 16.09
CA GLN A 328 -15.29 -38.56 17.34
C GLN A 328 -15.44 -37.04 17.18
N ILE A 329 -15.23 -36.49 15.97
CA ILE A 329 -15.50 -35.09 15.64
C ILE A 329 -17.02 -34.90 15.58
N LYS A 330 -17.61 -34.28 16.62
CA LYS A 330 -19.07 -34.06 16.70
C LYS A 330 -19.50 -32.91 15.79
N HIS A 331 -18.75 -31.81 15.85
CA HIS A 331 -18.99 -30.60 15.06
C HIS A 331 -17.67 -29.98 14.62
N ILE A 332 -17.73 -29.23 13.53
CA ILE A 332 -16.71 -28.26 13.14
C ILE A 332 -17.37 -26.90 13.37
N ASP A 333 -16.87 -26.12 14.32
CA ASP A 333 -17.43 -24.80 14.63
C ASP A 333 -17.04 -23.79 13.55
N THR A 334 -15.72 -23.65 13.36
CA THR A 334 -15.15 -22.61 12.52
C THR A 334 -14.02 -23.17 11.66
N VAL A 335 -14.04 -22.84 10.36
CA VAL A 335 -12.95 -23.09 9.40
C VAL A 335 -12.54 -21.77 8.77
N ARG A 336 -11.34 -21.32 9.10
CA ARG A 336 -10.71 -20.10 8.57
C ARG A 336 -9.49 -20.49 7.76
N ALA A 337 -9.39 -20.01 6.53
CA ALA A 337 -8.14 -20.01 5.77
C ALA A 337 -7.93 -18.63 5.15
N TYR A 338 -6.70 -18.11 5.25
CA TYR A 338 -6.33 -16.79 4.73
C TYR A 338 -4.86 -16.74 4.26
N THR A 339 -4.59 -15.94 3.24
CA THR A 339 -3.24 -15.81 2.68
C THR A 339 -2.31 -15.06 3.64
N PHE A 340 -1.12 -15.59 3.92
CA PHE A 340 -0.08 -14.84 4.64
C PHE A 340 1.26 -14.87 3.87
N GLY A 341 1.22 -14.35 2.64
CA GLY A 341 2.23 -14.60 1.62
C GLY A 341 1.66 -15.48 0.50
N SER A 342 2.48 -16.36 -0.06
CA SER A 342 2.12 -17.23 -1.20
C SER A 342 1.32 -18.48 -0.82
N HIS A 343 1.05 -18.70 0.47
CA HIS A 343 0.35 -19.87 1.01
C HIS A 343 -0.72 -19.43 2.01
N TYR A 344 -1.63 -20.35 2.32
CA TYR A 344 -2.65 -20.17 3.35
C TYR A 344 -2.13 -20.51 4.75
N PHE A 345 -2.56 -19.71 5.71
CA PHE A 345 -2.64 -20.07 7.11
C PHE A 345 -4.05 -20.59 7.35
N VAL A 346 -4.15 -21.71 8.07
CA VAL A 346 -5.39 -22.42 8.36
C VAL A 346 -5.63 -22.41 9.87
N GLU A 347 -6.81 -21.99 10.30
CA GLU A 347 -7.29 -22.07 11.69
C GLU A 347 -8.60 -22.87 11.66
N VAL A 348 -8.68 -23.94 12.44
CA VAL A 348 -9.78 -24.90 12.45
C VAL A 348 -10.15 -25.20 13.88
N ASP A 349 -11.41 -25.02 14.21
CA ASP A 349 -11.93 -25.16 15.58
C ASP A 349 -12.91 -26.36 15.58
N ILE A 350 -12.46 -27.52 16.11
CA ILE A 350 -13.22 -28.78 16.13
C ILE A 350 -13.78 -29.10 17.52
N VAL A 351 -14.95 -29.77 17.55
CA VAL A 351 -15.64 -30.11 18.80
C VAL A 351 -15.58 -31.62 19.06
N LEU A 352 -14.98 -31.99 20.19
CA LEU A 352 -14.81 -33.38 20.66
C LEU A 352 -15.70 -33.67 21.90
N PRO A 353 -15.81 -34.94 22.36
CA PRO A 353 -16.58 -35.28 23.55
C PRO A 353 -15.98 -34.70 24.86
N GLU A 354 -16.84 -34.15 25.72
CA GLU A 354 -16.46 -33.63 27.07
C GLU A 354 -15.77 -34.68 27.96
N ASP A 355 -16.10 -35.96 27.76
CA ASP A 355 -15.60 -37.11 28.52
C ASP A 355 -14.30 -37.71 27.95
N MET A 356 -13.80 -37.18 26.83
CA MET A 356 -12.56 -37.63 26.18
C MET A 356 -11.32 -37.27 27.02
N ARG A 357 -10.31 -38.14 27.03
CA ARG A 357 -9.03 -37.80 27.66
C ARG A 357 -8.28 -36.77 26.83
N LEU A 358 -7.65 -35.80 27.48
CA LEU A 358 -6.80 -34.79 26.83
C LEU A 358 -5.73 -35.39 25.89
N GLN A 359 -5.19 -36.56 26.21
CA GLN A 359 -4.24 -37.27 25.33
C GLN A 359 -4.90 -37.77 24.03
N GLU A 360 -6.11 -38.33 24.12
CA GLU A 360 -6.85 -38.84 22.96
C GLU A 360 -7.28 -37.67 22.06
N ALA A 361 -7.78 -36.59 22.68
CA ALA A 361 -8.10 -35.33 22.00
C ALA A 361 -6.86 -34.73 21.29
N HIS A 362 -5.75 -34.59 22.01
CA HIS A 362 -4.50 -34.03 21.47
C HIS A 362 -3.99 -34.82 20.27
N ASN A 363 -4.00 -36.16 20.32
CA ASN A 363 -3.60 -37.01 19.21
C ASN A 363 -4.50 -36.81 17.96
N ILE A 364 -5.81 -36.63 18.15
CA ILE A 364 -6.75 -36.35 17.05
C ILE A 364 -6.45 -34.99 16.42
N GLY A 365 -6.21 -33.95 17.23
CA GLY A 365 -5.86 -32.62 16.75
C GLY A 365 -4.49 -32.53 16.07
N GLU A 366 -3.47 -33.18 16.63
CA GLU A 366 -2.10 -33.23 16.07
C GLU A 366 -2.11 -33.95 14.71
N THR A 367 -2.73 -35.13 14.62
CA THR A 367 -2.84 -35.86 13.33
C THR A 367 -3.72 -35.14 12.30
N LEU A 368 -4.72 -34.36 12.73
CA LEU A 368 -5.48 -33.48 11.83
C LEU A 368 -4.61 -32.33 11.32
N GLN A 369 -3.81 -31.73 12.21
CA GLN A 369 -2.90 -30.65 11.85
C GLN A 369 -1.83 -31.11 10.85
N GLU A 370 -1.22 -32.28 11.08
CA GLU A 370 -0.28 -32.89 10.12
C GLU A 370 -0.94 -33.14 8.75
N LYS A 371 -2.16 -33.68 8.72
CA LYS A 371 -2.92 -33.94 7.49
C LYS A 371 -3.30 -32.65 6.75
N LEU A 372 -3.53 -31.54 7.46
CA LEU A 372 -3.75 -30.22 6.88
C LEU A 372 -2.46 -29.57 6.36
N GLU A 373 -1.32 -29.77 7.02
CA GLU A 373 -0.01 -29.24 6.59
C GLU A 373 0.64 -30.04 5.45
N GLN A 374 0.13 -31.23 5.12
CA GLN A 374 0.48 -31.96 3.89
C GLN A 374 -0.10 -31.32 2.62
N LEU A 375 -1.08 -30.41 2.73
CA LEU A 375 -1.65 -29.70 1.58
C LEU A 375 -0.66 -28.65 1.05
N ALA A 376 -0.23 -28.77 -0.22
CA ALA A 376 0.78 -27.89 -0.81
C ALA A 376 0.42 -26.38 -0.85
N GLU A 377 -0.87 -26.04 -0.70
CA GLU A 377 -1.36 -24.66 -0.60
C GLU A 377 -1.26 -24.08 0.83
N VAL A 378 -1.06 -24.92 1.86
CA VAL A 378 -1.00 -24.54 3.28
C VAL A 378 0.46 -24.39 3.73
N GLU A 379 0.76 -23.33 4.49
CA GLU A 379 2.09 -23.15 5.14
C GLU A 379 2.07 -23.53 6.62
N ARG A 380 0.93 -23.41 7.29
CA ARG A 380 0.71 -23.85 8.67
C ARG A 380 -0.78 -24.06 8.94
N ALA A 381 -1.11 -25.08 9.73
CA ALA A 381 -2.43 -25.24 10.32
C ALA A 381 -2.37 -25.04 11.84
N PHE A 382 -3.49 -24.57 12.39
CA PHE A 382 -3.77 -24.50 13.81
C PHE A 382 -5.10 -25.20 14.04
N VAL A 383 -5.10 -26.26 14.85
CA VAL A 383 -6.30 -26.99 15.24
C VAL A 383 -6.60 -26.66 16.70
N HIS A 384 -7.68 -25.92 16.94
CA HIS A 384 -8.24 -25.77 18.28
C HIS A 384 -9.19 -26.94 18.56
N ILE A 385 -9.27 -27.32 19.83
CA ILE A 385 -10.13 -28.43 20.29
C ILE A 385 -11.03 -27.90 21.38
N ASP A 386 -12.30 -27.75 21.05
CA ASP A 386 -13.35 -27.33 21.94
C ASP A 386 -14.21 -28.52 22.39
N PHE A 387 -14.92 -28.32 23.50
CA PHE A 387 -16.01 -29.21 23.94
C PHE A 387 -17.39 -28.56 23.75
N GLU A 388 -17.44 -27.22 23.58
CA GLU A 388 -18.67 -26.46 23.35
C GLU A 388 -18.70 -25.77 21.97
N PHE A 389 -19.88 -25.75 21.34
CA PHE A 389 -20.16 -25.12 20.05
C PHE A 389 -21.04 -23.85 20.19
N THR A 390 -21.13 -23.32 21.40
CA THR A 390 -22.03 -22.20 21.77
C THR A 390 -21.27 -20.94 22.18
N HIS A 391 -19.94 -20.95 22.02
CA HIS A 391 -19.05 -19.88 22.45
C HIS A 391 -19.34 -18.57 21.69
N ARG A 392 -19.00 -17.42 22.31
CA ARG A 392 -18.98 -16.13 21.60
C ARG A 392 -17.59 -15.94 21.02
N PRO A 393 -17.45 -15.50 19.75
CA PRO A 393 -16.17 -15.51 19.04
C PRO A 393 -15.06 -14.86 19.87
N GLU A 394 -14.03 -15.65 20.20
CA GLU A 394 -13.04 -15.34 21.23
C GLU A 394 -12.37 -13.98 21.03
N HIS A 395 -12.10 -13.66 19.77
CA HIS A 395 -11.72 -12.32 19.34
C HIS A 395 -12.90 -11.36 19.56
N LYS A 396 -12.92 -10.75 20.76
CA LYS A 396 -13.62 -9.48 21.03
C LYS A 396 -13.20 -8.42 19.99
N ARG A 397 -13.90 -8.43 18.87
CA ARG A 397 -13.86 -7.38 17.87
C ARG A 397 -14.34 -6.10 18.54
N ASN A 398 -13.45 -5.11 18.73
CA ASN A 398 -13.74 -3.81 19.34
C ASN A 398 -14.82 -3.05 18.55
N LYS A 399 -16.08 -3.44 18.75
CA LYS A 399 -17.26 -2.74 18.22
C LYS A 399 -17.62 -1.51 19.04
N ASP A 400 -17.05 -1.37 20.22
CA ASP A 400 -17.31 -0.26 21.14
C ASP A 400 -16.71 1.07 20.65
N GLU A 401 -15.79 1.05 19.68
CA GLU A 401 -15.37 2.25 18.93
C GLU A 401 -16.30 2.56 17.75
N LEU A 402 -17.01 1.57 17.21
CA LEU A 402 -17.88 1.71 16.04
C LEU A 402 -19.37 1.91 16.40
N SER A 403 -19.72 1.85 17.69
CA SER A 403 -21.04 2.19 18.22
C SER A 403 -21.24 3.71 18.42
N ASN A 404 -20.17 4.51 18.32
CA ASN A 404 -20.25 5.96 18.41
C ASN A 404 -20.87 6.56 17.12
N PRO A 405 -22.04 7.21 17.17
CA PRO A 405 -22.73 7.72 15.98
C PRO A 405 -21.92 8.79 15.23
N ALA A 406 -21.02 9.52 15.91
CA ALA A 406 -20.13 10.48 15.27
C ALA A 406 -19.13 9.81 14.30
N ALA A 407 -18.65 8.60 14.62
CA ALA A 407 -17.72 7.85 13.77
C ALA A 407 -18.42 7.30 12.52
N MET A 408 -19.66 6.78 12.66
CA MET A 408 -20.48 6.38 11.51
C MET A 408 -20.79 7.56 10.58
N ALA A 409 -21.13 8.73 11.13
CA ALA A 409 -21.39 9.93 10.33
C ALA A 409 -20.16 10.34 9.49
N PHE A 410 -18.97 10.34 10.10
CA PHE A 410 -17.71 10.70 9.43
C PHE A 410 -17.28 9.71 8.34
N LEU A 411 -17.59 8.42 8.49
CA LEU A 411 -17.30 7.41 7.47
C LEU A 411 -18.32 7.47 6.31
N LEU A 412 -19.60 7.68 6.60
CA LEU A 412 -20.64 7.79 5.58
C LEU A 412 -20.50 9.07 4.73
N SER A 413 -20.08 10.20 5.32
CA SER A 413 -19.84 11.45 4.59
C SER A 413 -18.68 11.40 3.59
N ASN A 414 -17.75 10.44 3.74
CA ASN A 414 -16.55 10.32 2.92
C ASN A 414 -16.64 9.24 1.82
N LEU A 415 -17.74 8.48 1.74
CA LEU A 415 -17.94 7.42 0.73
C LEU A 415 -18.84 7.81 -0.46
N SER A 416 -19.38 9.04 -0.50
CA SER A 416 -20.20 9.53 -1.61
C SER A 416 -19.35 10.01 -2.80
N SER A 417 -18.74 9.06 -3.53
CA SER A 417 -18.22 9.31 -4.89
C SER A 417 -19.36 9.28 -5.92
N PRO A 418 -19.24 10.00 -7.06
CA PRO A 418 -20.43 10.47 -7.79
C PRO A 418 -21.12 9.38 -8.60
N SER A 419 -22.45 9.27 -8.46
CA SER A 419 -23.28 8.55 -9.42
C SER A 419 -23.31 9.30 -10.74
N ILE A 420 -22.76 8.67 -11.79
CA ILE A 420 -22.95 9.12 -13.18
C ILE A 420 -24.45 9.06 -13.49
N HIS A 421 -25.09 10.21 -13.74
CA HIS A 421 -26.43 10.22 -14.31
C HIS A 421 -26.47 10.98 -15.63
N LEU A 422 -26.97 10.27 -16.64
CA LEU A 422 -27.26 10.77 -17.98
C LEU A 422 -28.34 11.86 -17.89
N GLN A 423 -28.19 12.97 -18.64
CA GLN A 423 -29.24 13.99 -18.74
C GLN A 423 -29.39 14.48 -20.18
N THR A 424 -30.63 14.49 -20.68
CA THR A 424 -30.97 14.69 -22.09
C THR A 424 -31.70 16.01 -22.36
N GLY A 425 -30.98 17.02 -22.84
CA GLY A 425 -31.47 17.99 -23.83
C GLY A 425 -32.25 19.24 -23.38
N LYS A 426 -32.23 20.24 -24.28
CA LYS A 426 -33.03 21.48 -24.37
C LYS A 426 -32.68 22.66 -23.43
N TYR A 427 -31.73 23.49 -23.89
CA TYR A 427 -31.90 24.90 -24.34
C TYR A 427 -33.11 25.76 -23.86
N PRO A 428 -33.01 27.12 -23.88
CA PRO A 428 -31.84 28.01 -23.77
C PRO A 428 -32.08 29.34 -22.97
N ASN A 429 -31.10 30.27 -23.03
CA ASN A 429 -31.14 31.70 -22.61
C ASN A 429 -31.04 31.97 -21.09
N LEU A 430 -30.51 33.10 -20.59
CA LEU A 430 -30.03 34.35 -21.23
C LEU A 430 -28.50 34.61 -21.07
N LYS A 431 -28.03 35.76 -21.56
CA LYS A 431 -26.64 36.26 -21.70
C LYS A 431 -26.67 37.81 -21.62
N PRO A 432 -25.53 38.54 -21.58
CA PRO A 432 -24.53 38.72 -20.53
C PRO A 432 -24.63 40.16 -19.93
N ILE A 433 -23.54 40.99 -20.01
CA ILE A 433 -23.42 42.43 -19.66
C ILE A 433 -23.22 42.68 -18.14
N PHE A 434 -22.29 43.54 -17.64
CA PHE A 434 -21.40 44.56 -18.27
C PHE A 434 -19.96 44.56 -17.71
N SER A 435 -19.08 45.26 -18.43
CA SER A 435 -17.66 45.54 -18.19
C SER A 435 -17.38 46.85 -17.44
N GLN A 436 -16.26 46.95 -16.71
CA GLN A 436 -15.35 48.12 -16.52
C GLN A 436 -14.26 47.70 -15.49
N SER A 437 -12.93 47.90 -15.58
CA SER A 437 -11.97 48.78 -16.28
C SER A 437 -11.50 50.03 -15.50
N LEU A 438 -10.19 50.30 -15.58
CA LEU A 438 -9.34 51.33 -14.93
C LEU A 438 -8.56 50.86 -13.67
N SER A 439 -7.35 51.35 -13.34
CA SER A 439 -6.10 51.62 -14.13
C SER A 439 -5.09 52.40 -13.27
N SER A 440 -3.79 52.01 -13.27
CA SER A 440 -2.63 52.81 -12.77
C SER A 440 -2.67 53.20 -11.27
N SER A 441 -1.60 53.61 -10.58
CA SER A 441 -0.15 53.78 -10.84
C SER A 441 0.61 53.36 -9.53
N SER A 442 1.91 53.47 -9.30
CA SER A 442 3.07 54.09 -10.00
C SER A 442 4.38 53.42 -9.52
N SER A 443 5.47 53.60 -10.26
CA SER A 443 6.81 53.08 -9.94
C SER A 443 7.65 54.02 -9.07
N VAL A 444 8.61 53.46 -8.32
CA VAL A 444 9.86 54.13 -7.91
C VAL A 444 11.01 53.15 -8.20
N SER A 445 12.12 53.65 -8.75
CA SER A 445 13.32 52.88 -9.12
C SER A 445 14.58 53.46 -8.44
N TYR A 446 15.66 52.69 -8.38
CA TYR A 446 16.98 53.16 -7.95
C TYR A 446 18.12 52.38 -8.64
N GLU A 447 19.09 53.13 -9.16
CA GLU A 447 20.28 52.69 -9.89
C GLU A 447 21.46 53.64 -9.55
N PHE A 448 22.75 53.31 -9.60
CA PHE A 448 23.43 52.03 -9.92
C PHE A 448 24.26 51.60 -8.66
N VAL A 449 25.53 51.17 -8.57
CA VAL A 449 26.70 50.95 -9.45
C VAL A 449 27.45 49.68 -8.94
N GLU A 450 28.32 49.07 -9.74
CA GLU A 450 29.24 47.99 -9.31
C GLU A 450 30.46 48.50 -8.50
N GLU A 451 31.09 47.64 -7.70
CA GLU A 451 32.54 47.37 -7.85
C GLU A 451 32.95 46.01 -7.25
N ASN A 452 34.04 45.41 -7.76
CA ASN A 452 34.62 44.15 -7.26
C ASN A 452 35.96 44.44 -6.54
N LEU A 453 36.23 43.79 -5.39
CA LEU A 453 37.41 42.92 -5.21
C LEU A 453 37.34 42.11 -3.89
N SER A 454 38.42 41.45 -3.51
CA SER A 454 38.44 40.28 -2.61
C SER A 454 39.44 40.36 -1.45
N THR A 455 39.28 39.40 -0.52
CA THR A 455 40.33 38.73 0.29
C THR A 455 41.08 39.46 1.42
N LEU A 456 41.03 38.78 2.59
CA LEU A 456 42.12 38.52 3.56
C LEU A 456 42.47 39.50 4.72
N SER A 457 42.22 38.98 5.93
CA SER A 457 43.16 38.85 7.07
C SER A 457 43.22 39.90 8.22
N LEU A 458 42.85 39.39 9.41
CA LEU A 458 43.40 39.60 10.78
C LEU A 458 44.39 40.77 11.06
N LEU A 459 44.14 41.53 12.16
CA LEU A 459 45.10 41.67 13.28
C LEU A 459 44.54 42.34 14.58
N SER A 460 44.44 41.54 15.65
CA SER A 460 44.75 41.78 17.08
C SER A 460 44.75 43.18 17.76
N ILE A 461 43.82 43.36 18.72
CA ILE A 461 43.99 43.82 20.14
C ILE A 461 44.73 45.15 20.48
N GLN A 462 44.05 46.07 21.20
CA GLN A 462 44.55 46.64 22.48
C GLN A 462 43.54 47.49 23.28
N SER A 463 43.51 47.32 24.62
CA SER A 463 43.07 48.32 25.62
C SER A 463 43.61 47.96 27.03
N PRO A 464 44.09 48.91 27.87
CA PRO A 464 44.70 48.61 29.18
C PRO A 464 43.88 49.22 30.37
N PRO A 465 44.41 49.51 31.59
CA PRO A 465 43.91 48.82 32.80
C PRO A 465 43.44 49.74 33.95
N LEU A 466 42.97 49.16 35.06
CA LEU A 466 42.75 49.86 36.34
C LEU A 466 43.02 48.95 37.56
N LYS A 467 43.07 49.54 38.76
CA LYS A 467 43.83 49.04 39.94
C LYS A 467 43.00 48.33 41.03
N ASP A 468 43.72 47.62 41.89
CA ASP A 468 43.25 46.84 43.04
C ASP A 468 42.52 47.62 44.14
N THR A 469 41.66 46.90 44.88
CA THR A 469 41.62 46.89 46.35
C THR A 469 41.00 45.56 46.83
N GLN A 470 41.59 44.90 47.82
CA GLN A 470 41.05 43.65 48.39
C GLN A 470 40.15 43.91 49.59
N VAL A 471 39.05 43.15 49.69
CA VAL A 471 38.38 42.82 50.95
C VAL A 471 38.14 41.31 50.96
N GLN A 472 38.38 40.66 52.10
CA GLN A 472 38.55 39.21 52.20
C GLN A 472 37.36 38.53 52.89
N THR A 473 36.61 37.70 52.14
CA THR A 473 35.54 36.86 52.71
C THR A 473 35.69 35.41 52.22
N ARG A 474 35.62 34.44 53.14
CA ARG A 474 35.82 33.01 52.84
C ARG A 474 34.56 32.32 52.31
N HIS A 475 34.11 32.69 51.11
CA HIS A 475 33.16 31.92 50.30
C HIS A 475 33.47 32.20 48.83
N SER A 476 34.02 31.23 48.08
CA SER A 476 34.19 31.38 46.62
C SER A 476 34.50 30.10 45.82
N SER A 477 35.07 29.03 46.40
CA SER A 477 35.50 27.87 45.59
C SER A 477 34.33 27.15 44.91
N GLN A 478 33.28 26.87 45.67
CA GLN A 478 32.13 26.08 45.20
C GLN A 478 31.10 26.95 44.46
N ASP A 479 30.94 28.20 44.90
CA ASP A 479 30.11 29.20 44.21
C ASP A 479 30.68 29.58 42.84
N LYS A 480 32.02 29.66 42.69
CA LYS A 480 32.65 29.88 41.38
C LYS A 480 32.44 28.73 40.41
N HIS A 481 32.46 27.47 40.88
CA HIS A 481 32.18 26.31 40.03
C HIS A 481 30.71 26.32 39.58
N ASN A 482 29.77 26.51 40.52
CA ASN A 482 28.33 26.63 40.20
C ASN A 482 28.01 27.80 39.27
N ASN A 483 28.72 28.94 39.36
CA ASN A 483 28.60 30.02 38.40
C ASN A 483 29.20 29.65 37.05
N HIS A 484 30.40 29.06 37.01
CA HIS A 484 31.06 28.71 35.75
C HIS A 484 30.24 27.72 34.92
N ASP A 485 29.66 26.70 35.57
CA ASP A 485 28.78 25.71 34.94
C ASP A 485 27.48 26.36 34.39
N ARG A 486 26.94 27.37 35.10
CA ARG A 486 25.80 28.18 34.62
C ARG A 486 26.19 29.08 33.45
N ASP A 487 27.33 29.75 33.53
CA ASP A 487 27.83 30.63 32.48
C ASP A 487 28.08 29.84 31.20
N GLU A 488 28.67 28.63 31.31
CA GLU A 488 28.83 27.70 30.19
C GLU A 488 27.48 27.22 29.63
N PHE A 489 26.51 26.87 30.48
CA PHE A 489 25.15 26.54 30.04
C PHE A 489 24.52 27.67 29.23
N TYR A 490 24.61 28.92 29.68
CA TYR A 490 24.06 30.08 28.97
C TYR A 490 24.79 30.37 27.65
N ILE A 491 26.10 30.13 27.58
CA ILE A 491 26.89 30.20 26.33
C ILE A 491 26.41 29.13 25.34
N ASN A 492 26.32 27.87 25.77
CA ASN A 492 25.94 26.74 24.91
C ASN A 492 24.48 26.82 24.45
N LEU A 493 23.57 27.27 25.32
CA LEU A 493 22.19 27.66 24.98
C LEU A 493 22.17 28.77 23.90
N GLY A 494 22.99 29.81 24.06
CA GLY A 494 23.10 30.90 23.09
C GLY A 494 23.63 30.46 21.72
N VAL A 495 24.56 29.50 21.70
CA VAL A 495 25.03 28.83 20.48
C VAL A 495 23.90 28.01 19.86
N ALA A 496 23.23 27.14 20.63
CA ALA A 496 22.12 26.31 20.14
C ALA A 496 20.98 27.14 19.53
N VAL A 497 20.57 28.24 20.16
CA VAL A 497 19.56 29.18 19.64
C VAL A 497 20.00 29.85 18.33
N ARG A 498 21.30 30.16 18.17
CA ARG A 498 21.86 30.69 16.92
C ARG A 498 21.86 29.64 15.82
N THR A 499 22.48 28.48 16.08
CA THR A 499 22.61 27.38 15.12
C THR A 499 21.25 26.89 14.63
N LEU A 500 20.27 26.69 15.51
CA LEU A 500 18.91 26.32 15.09
C LEU A 500 18.23 27.39 14.22
N ARG A 501 18.54 28.68 14.42
CA ARG A 501 17.99 29.78 13.59
C ARG A 501 18.64 29.83 12.20
N GLU A 502 19.91 29.46 12.09
CA GLU A 502 20.70 29.52 10.84
C GLU A 502 20.55 28.25 10.00
N ASP A 503 20.50 27.06 10.61
CA ASP A 503 20.49 25.78 9.90
C ASP A 503 19.06 25.30 9.53
N LEU A 504 18.04 25.50 10.38
CA LEU A 504 16.68 25.01 10.09
C LEU A 504 16.04 25.62 8.82
N PRO A 505 16.26 26.89 8.42
CA PRO A 505 15.77 27.39 7.14
C PRO A 505 16.43 26.71 5.94
N LEU A 506 17.67 26.26 6.13
CA LEU A 506 18.50 25.57 5.13
C LEU A 506 18.36 24.04 5.19
N LEU A 507 17.40 23.51 5.97
CA LEU A 507 17.23 22.08 6.24
C LEU A 507 17.13 21.20 4.99
N PHE A 508 16.63 21.75 3.88
CA PHE A 508 16.47 21.01 2.62
C PHE A 508 17.69 21.13 1.68
N THR A 509 18.60 22.07 1.94
CA THR A 509 19.75 22.38 1.07
C THR A 509 21.08 21.96 1.69
N ARG A 510 21.26 22.12 3.01
CA ARG A 510 22.51 21.89 3.78
C ARG A 510 22.33 20.76 4.82
N ASP A 511 23.41 20.23 5.36
CA ASP A 511 23.39 19.46 6.62
C ASP A 511 23.22 20.40 7.83
N LEU A 512 22.51 19.91 8.86
CA LEU A 512 22.50 20.53 10.19
C LEU A 512 23.90 20.45 10.82
N ASN A 513 24.29 21.43 11.63
CA ASN A 513 25.36 21.23 12.58
C ASN A 513 24.87 20.34 13.74
N TYR A 514 25.56 19.21 13.98
CA TYR A 514 25.23 18.24 15.02
C TYR A 514 25.92 18.50 16.38
N ASP A 515 26.86 19.45 16.46
CA ASP A 515 27.67 19.73 17.66
C ASP A 515 26.83 20.18 18.87
N ILE A 516 25.67 20.81 18.64
CA ILE A 516 24.78 21.34 19.69
C ILE A 516 23.94 20.26 20.39
N TYR A 517 24.03 19.01 19.95
CA TYR A 517 23.22 17.90 20.44
C TYR A 517 24.03 16.91 21.30
N ARG A 518 23.34 15.97 21.96
CA ARG A 518 23.88 14.82 22.71
C ARG A 518 23.78 13.54 21.87
N ASP A 519 24.72 12.61 22.01
CA ASP A 519 24.83 11.45 21.10
C ASP A 519 23.67 10.45 21.20
N ASP A 520 22.95 10.45 22.32
CA ASP A 520 21.76 9.64 22.60
C ASP A 520 20.43 10.40 22.37
N ILE A 521 20.48 11.48 21.58
CA ILE A 521 19.32 12.33 21.25
C ILE A 521 18.05 11.53 20.93
N THR A 522 16.94 11.96 21.52
CA THR A 522 15.60 11.43 21.28
C THR A 522 14.85 12.33 20.30
N PHE A 523 14.32 11.76 19.22
CA PHE A 523 13.44 12.45 18.26
C PHE A 523 12.04 11.88 18.33
N VAL A 524 11.04 12.75 18.48
CA VAL A 524 9.65 12.37 18.67
C VAL A 524 8.78 13.12 17.66
N ASP A 525 8.10 12.38 16.79
CA ASP A 525 7.03 12.90 15.93
C ASP A 525 5.66 12.35 16.41
N PRO A 526 4.52 12.79 15.85
CA PRO A 526 3.20 12.34 16.32
C PRO A 526 2.89 10.85 16.09
N MET A 527 3.70 10.13 15.31
CA MET A 527 3.52 8.72 14.94
C MET A 527 4.63 7.81 15.49
N ASN A 528 5.86 8.32 15.67
CA ASN A 528 7.06 7.53 15.99
C ASN A 528 7.95 8.19 17.06
N THR A 529 8.86 7.39 17.61
CA THR A 529 9.97 7.86 18.45
C THR A 529 11.25 7.11 18.09
N PHE A 530 12.34 7.86 17.89
CA PHE A 530 13.65 7.36 17.52
C PHE A 530 14.70 7.86 18.51
N THR A 531 15.78 7.10 18.70
CA THR A 531 16.85 7.45 19.63
C THR A 531 18.22 7.27 18.98
N GLY A 532 19.20 8.08 19.40
CA GLY A 532 20.58 8.02 18.93
C GLY A 532 20.88 8.92 17.72
N MET A 533 22.06 9.51 17.75
CA MET A 533 22.54 10.51 16.80
C MET A 533 22.56 10.04 15.34
N ASP A 534 22.91 8.78 15.07
CA ASP A 534 22.97 8.29 13.69
C ASP A 534 21.57 8.07 13.08
N ASN A 535 20.59 7.67 13.89
CA ASN A 535 19.18 7.67 13.48
C ASN A 535 18.69 9.10 13.20
N TYR A 536 19.09 10.08 14.03
CA TYR A 536 18.78 11.50 13.82
C TYR A 536 19.35 12.03 12.48
N LYS A 537 20.63 11.75 12.18
CA LYS A 537 21.27 12.07 10.90
C LYS A 537 20.53 11.41 9.73
N ILE A 538 20.15 10.12 9.85
CA ILE A 538 19.41 9.38 8.81
C ILE A 538 18.04 10.04 8.54
N ILE A 539 17.30 10.46 9.57
CA ILE A 539 16.00 11.13 9.42
C ILE A 539 16.14 12.42 8.62
N PHE A 540 17.09 13.30 8.98
CA PHE A 540 17.27 14.58 8.28
C PHE A 540 17.98 14.42 6.92
N TRP A 541 18.76 13.36 6.70
CA TRP A 541 19.21 12.98 5.36
C TRP A 541 18.05 12.49 4.48
N ALA A 542 17.18 11.62 5.00
CA ALA A 542 16.02 11.11 4.28
C ALA A 542 15.02 12.23 3.95
N LEU A 543 14.76 13.16 4.88
CA LEU A 543 13.90 14.33 4.65
C LEU A 543 14.42 15.21 3.50
N ARG A 544 15.73 15.45 3.44
CA ARG A 544 16.38 16.16 2.32
C ARG A 544 16.28 15.41 1.00
N PHE A 545 16.54 14.10 1.01
CA PHE A 545 16.50 13.26 -0.17
C PHE A 545 15.10 13.22 -0.79
N HIS A 546 14.07 12.88 0.00
CA HIS A 546 12.68 12.85 -0.45
C HIS A 546 12.15 14.25 -0.79
N GLY A 547 12.56 15.29 -0.06
CA GLY A 547 12.26 16.69 -0.38
C GLY A 547 12.72 17.07 -1.79
N LYS A 548 13.98 16.75 -2.14
CA LYS A 548 14.55 17.03 -3.48
C LYS A 548 13.90 16.19 -4.60
N ILE A 549 13.38 15.00 -4.29
CA ILE A 549 12.68 14.14 -5.27
C ILE A 549 11.25 14.63 -5.52
N LEU A 550 10.50 14.92 -4.46
CA LEU A 550 9.06 15.20 -4.54
C LEU A 550 8.75 16.66 -4.88
N PHE A 551 9.64 17.60 -4.56
CA PHE A 551 9.40 19.04 -4.72
C PHE A 551 10.39 19.70 -5.71
N ARG A 552 9.89 20.64 -6.50
CA ARG A 552 10.70 21.55 -7.33
C ARG A 552 11.42 22.53 -6.43
N ASP A 553 10.63 23.17 -5.57
CA ASP A 553 11.05 24.16 -4.58
C ASP A 553 10.49 23.73 -3.21
N ILE A 554 11.33 23.69 -2.18
CA ILE A 554 10.92 23.38 -0.80
C ILE A 554 11.76 24.19 0.18
N SER A 555 11.10 24.92 1.08
CA SER A 555 11.74 25.85 2.03
C SER A 555 11.02 25.83 3.39
N LEU A 556 11.79 26.00 4.47
CA LEU A 556 11.28 26.10 5.83
C LEU A 556 11.51 27.53 6.33
N GLU A 557 10.43 28.24 6.62
CA GLU A 557 10.47 29.59 7.19
C GLU A 557 10.27 29.51 8.71
N ILE A 558 11.08 30.22 9.49
CA ILE A 558 10.88 30.34 10.94
C ILE A 558 10.03 31.57 11.23
N PHE A 559 8.85 31.38 11.84
CA PHE A 559 8.02 32.49 12.32
C PHE A 559 8.51 33.05 13.66
N ARG A 560 8.92 32.17 14.59
CA ARG A 560 9.35 32.59 15.93
C ARG A 560 10.22 31.53 16.59
N VAL A 561 11.33 31.97 17.21
CA VAL A 561 12.09 31.22 18.21
C VAL A 561 11.80 31.85 19.58
N TRP A 562 11.51 31.05 20.60
CA TRP A 562 11.37 31.52 21.98
C TRP A 562 11.71 30.43 23.01
N GLN A 563 11.87 30.83 24.25
CA GLN A 563 12.30 29.99 25.37
C GLN A 563 11.28 30.12 26.51
N PRO A 564 10.40 29.13 26.75
CA PRO A 564 9.44 29.19 27.87
C PRO A 564 10.06 28.83 29.22
N SER A 565 11.22 28.18 29.24
CA SER A 565 11.96 27.81 30.45
C SER A 565 13.45 27.69 30.12
N GLU A 566 14.32 27.80 31.14
CA GLU A 566 15.78 27.81 30.97
C GLU A 566 16.28 26.65 30.09
N ASN A 567 15.74 25.44 30.28
CA ASN A 567 16.15 24.22 29.57
C ASN A 567 15.32 23.86 28.32
N MET A 568 14.57 24.80 27.71
CA MET A 568 13.72 24.48 26.55
C MET A 568 13.66 25.59 25.49
N ILE A 569 13.91 25.23 24.22
CA ILE A 569 13.69 26.12 23.06
C ILE A 569 12.44 25.64 22.31
N LEU A 570 11.56 26.55 21.88
CA LEU A 570 10.54 26.29 20.87
C LEU A 570 10.75 27.13 19.61
N ILE A 571 10.46 26.51 18.48
CA ILE A 571 10.56 27.11 17.14
C ILE A 571 9.25 26.81 16.41
N ARG A 572 8.46 27.84 16.13
CA ARG A 572 7.30 27.74 15.22
C ARG A 572 7.77 28.04 13.82
N TRP A 573 7.47 27.13 12.90
CA TRP A 573 7.95 27.17 11.52
C TRP A 573 6.82 26.89 10.52
N ASN A 574 7.14 27.15 9.25
CA ASN A 574 6.25 26.99 8.11
C ASN A 574 7.01 26.35 6.95
N LEU A 575 6.61 25.14 6.57
CA LEU A 575 7.16 24.43 5.42
C LEU A 575 6.33 24.76 4.18
N LYS A 576 6.96 25.36 3.17
CA LYS A 576 6.35 25.62 1.86
C LYS A 576 6.95 24.69 0.83
N GLY A 577 6.10 24.09 -0.01
CA GLY A 577 6.51 23.13 -1.03
C GLY A 577 5.74 23.27 -2.33
N VAL A 578 6.46 23.30 -3.45
CA VAL A 578 5.92 23.19 -4.81
C VAL A 578 6.23 21.77 -5.33
N PRO A 579 5.26 20.84 -5.36
CA PRO A 579 5.51 19.46 -5.79
C PRO A 579 5.85 19.38 -7.28
N ARG A 580 6.61 18.36 -7.69
CA ARG A 580 7.00 18.10 -9.10
C ARG A 580 5.87 17.46 -9.91
N VAL A 581 4.73 18.15 -9.99
CA VAL A 581 3.52 17.69 -10.70
C VAL A 581 3.12 18.69 -11.80
N PRO A 582 2.34 18.29 -12.82
CA PRO A 582 2.00 19.16 -13.96
C PRO A 582 1.15 20.41 -13.65
N TRP A 583 0.72 20.60 -12.41
CA TRP A 583 -0.07 21.74 -11.95
C TRP A 583 0.67 22.46 -10.81
N GLU A 584 0.71 23.80 -10.82
CA GLU A 584 1.35 24.58 -9.76
C GLU A 584 0.50 24.65 -8.49
N ALA A 585 0.35 23.52 -7.81
CA ALA A 585 -0.04 23.51 -6.41
C ALA A 585 1.08 24.14 -5.55
N LYS A 586 0.69 24.93 -4.56
CA LYS A 586 1.58 25.36 -3.47
C LYS A 586 1.02 24.77 -2.18
N GLY A 587 1.76 23.87 -1.55
CA GLY A 587 1.43 23.32 -0.25
C GLY A 587 2.08 24.17 0.85
N GLU A 588 1.30 24.52 1.87
CA GLU A 588 1.81 25.13 3.09
C GLU A 588 1.51 24.21 4.30
N PHE A 589 2.49 24.06 5.18
CA PHE A 589 2.44 23.12 6.30
C PHE A 589 3.12 23.73 7.54
N GLN A 590 2.32 24.13 8.52
CA GLN A 590 2.82 24.78 9.73
C GLN A 590 3.06 23.76 10.85
N GLY A 591 4.11 23.97 11.63
CA GLY A 591 4.50 23.07 12.73
C GLY A 591 5.25 23.79 13.84
N THR A 592 5.46 23.08 14.95
CA THR A 592 6.26 23.58 16.09
C THR A 592 7.24 22.52 16.55
N SER A 593 8.54 22.85 16.48
CA SER A 593 9.61 22.05 17.06
C SER A 593 9.92 22.51 18.49
N ARG A 594 10.10 21.56 19.39
CA ARG A 594 10.50 21.74 20.79
C ARG A 594 11.80 21.02 21.04
N TYR A 595 12.77 21.70 21.63
CA TYR A 595 14.09 21.16 21.98
C TYR A 595 14.30 21.26 23.49
N LYS A 596 14.68 20.17 24.17
CA LYS A 596 15.09 20.20 25.58
C LYS A 596 16.61 20.12 25.70
N LEU A 597 17.15 20.89 26.64
CA LEU A 597 18.57 21.02 26.90
C LEU A 597 18.96 20.39 28.24
N ASP A 598 20.08 19.70 28.23
CA ASP A 598 20.73 19.15 29.43
C ASP A 598 21.51 20.25 30.17
N ARG A 599 22.05 19.94 31.36
CA ARG A 599 22.79 20.87 32.23
C ARG A 599 23.98 21.56 31.56
N ASN A 600 24.55 20.96 30.53
CA ASN A 600 25.68 21.51 29.76
C ASN A 600 25.24 22.34 28.54
N GLY A 601 23.93 22.58 28.34
CA GLY A 601 23.40 23.35 27.21
C GLY A 601 23.38 22.60 25.87
N LYS A 602 23.54 21.27 25.88
CA LYS A 602 23.35 20.39 24.71
C LYS A 602 21.92 19.85 24.63
N ILE A 603 21.40 19.73 23.42
CA ILE A 603 20.03 19.23 23.15
C ILE A 603 19.99 17.70 23.22
N TYR A 604 19.05 17.14 24.00
CA TYR A 604 18.85 15.69 24.16
C TYR A 604 17.45 15.18 23.72
N GLU A 605 16.49 16.08 23.51
CA GLU A 605 15.15 15.76 22.99
C GLU A 605 14.75 16.80 21.95
N HIS A 606 14.29 16.34 20.78
CA HIS A 606 13.63 17.15 19.75
C HIS A 606 12.26 16.54 19.45
N LYS A 607 11.18 17.24 19.82
CA LYS A 607 9.80 16.84 19.56
C LYS A 607 9.13 17.77 18.55
N VAL A 608 8.38 17.21 17.61
CA VAL A 608 7.61 17.95 16.60
C VAL A 608 6.11 17.81 16.87
N ASP A 609 5.43 18.95 17.04
CA ASP A 609 4.02 19.05 17.44
C ASP A 609 3.23 20.03 16.54
N ASN A 610 1.89 19.97 16.64
CA ASN A 610 0.93 20.88 16.00
C ASN A 610 1.09 21.04 14.48
N LEU A 611 1.08 19.91 13.78
CA LEU A 611 1.19 19.83 12.32
C LEU A 611 -0.13 20.18 11.62
N ALA A 612 -0.19 21.36 10.99
CA ALA A 612 -1.39 21.88 10.31
C ALA A 612 -1.17 21.99 8.79
N PHE A 613 -1.99 21.26 8.02
CA PHE A 613 -1.99 21.27 6.55
C PHE A 613 -2.86 22.39 5.99
N ASN A 614 -2.23 23.42 5.41
CA ASN A 614 -2.89 24.54 4.75
C ASN A 614 -2.78 24.38 3.22
N PHE A 615 -3.67 23.59 2.63
CA PHE A 615 -3.87 23.61 1.18
C PHE A 615 -4.72 24.83 0.79
N PRO A 616 -4.38 25.56 -0.29
CA PRO A 616 -5.21 26.66 -0.77
C PRO A 616 -6.56 26.12 -1.26
N GLN A 617 -7.63 26.42 -0.52
CA GLN A 617 -8.99 26.13 -0.97
C GLN A 617 -9.29 26.91 -2.26
N GLN A 618 -9.95 26.27 -3.22
CA GLN A 618 -10.56 27.00 -4.33
C GLN A 618 -11.65 27.92 -3.77
N LEU A 619 -11.42 29.23 -3.87
CA LEU A 619 -12.40 30.25 -3.51
C LEU A 619 -13.67 30.06 -4.34
N LYS A 620 -14.72 29.55 -3.70
CA LYS A 620 -16.09 29.63 -4.24
C LYS A 620 -16.49 31.11 -4.23
N PRO A 621 -17.17 31.62 -5.28
CA PRO A 621 -17.76 32.95 -5.22
C PRO A 621 -18.74 33.02 -4.05
N ALA A 622 -18.55 33.98 -3.14
CA ALA A 622 -19.41 34.15 -1.98
C ALA A 622 -20.85 34.46 -2.43
N ALA A 623 -21.79 33.58 -2.09
CA ALA A 623 -23.19 33.69 -2.50
C ALA A 623 -24.07 34.34 -1.42
N SER A 624 -23.51 34.56 -0.23
CA SER A 624 -24.18 35.14 0.93
C SER A 624 -23.30 36.16 1.64
N VAL A 625 -23.93 37.17 2.26
CA VAL A 625 -23.25 38.10 3.18
C VAL A 625 -22.63 37.35 4.36
N LEU A 626 -23.18 36.19 4.74
CA LEU A 626 -22.67 35.34 5.82
C LEU A 626 -21.31 34.72 5.47
N ASP A 627 -21.06 34.39 4.19
CA ASP A 627 -19.76 33.91 3.71
C ASP A 627 -18.68 35.00 3.78
N LEU A 628 -19.09 36.28 3.70
CA LEU A 628 -18.16 37.41 3.80
C LEU A 628 -17.67 37.63 5.24
N VAL A 629 -18.51 37.30 6.24
CA VAL A 629 -18.17 37.40 7.67
C VAL A 629 -17.18 36.29 8.07
N THR A 630 -17.34 35.08 7.53
CA THR A 630 -16.42 33.95 7.77
C THR A 630 -15.11 34.05 6.98
N ALA A 631 -15.07 34.83 5.90
CA ALA A 631 -13.86 35.05 5.09
C ALA A 631 -12.88 36.10 5.66
N SER A 632 -13.22 36.78 6.77
CA SER A 632 -12.35 37.81 7.36
C SER A 632 -11.21 37.19 8.18
N PRO A 633 -9.93 37.51 7.92
CA PRO A 633 -8.80 36.90 8.62
C PRO A 633 -8.72 37.37 10.07
N ALA A 634 -8.73 36.44 11.01
CA ALA A 634 -8.59 36.70 12.45
C ALA A 634 -7.15 37.11 12.84
N SER A 635 -6.73 38.30 12.43
CA SER A 635 -5.56 38.98 12.99
C SER A 635 -5.84 39.32 14.46
N SER A 636 -5.06 38.75 15.38
CA SER A 636 -5.19 39.04 16.81
C SER A 636 -4.80 40.49 17.14
N PRO A 637 -5.35 41.05 18.23
CA PRO A 637 -4.63 40.89 19.49
C PRO A 637 -5.54 40.56 20.69
N ASN A 638 -4.92 40.10 21.78
CA ASN A 638 -5.31 40.50 23.13
C ASN A 638 -4.09 40.45 24.06
N PRO A 639 -3.97 41.35 25.06
CA PRO A 639 -2.72 41.61 25.78
C PRO A 639 -2.51 40.72 27.03
N THR A 640 -1.25 40.62 27.46
CA THR A 640 -0.83 39.85 28.64
C THR A 640 -0.55 40.74 29.86
N PHE A 641 -1.46 40.79 30.85
CA PHE A 641 -1.21 41.22 32.24
C PHE A 641 -2.31 40.62 33.15
N PHE A 642 -2.09 40.12 34.37
CA PHE A 642 -0.86 39.68 35.08
C PHE A 642 -1.26 38.85 36.34
N PHE A 643 -0.27 38.31 37.07
CA PHE A 643 -0.36 37.66 38.40
C PHE A 643 -0.90 36.21 38.53
N SER A 644 -0.41 35.58 39.61
CA SER A 644 -0.55 34.18 40.10
C SER A 644 -1.18 34.23 41.52
N PRO A 645 -1.51 33.13 42.25
CA PRO A 645 -1.11 31.73 42.02
C PRO A 645 -2.20 30.65 42.17
N VAL A 646 -1.81 29.42 41.77
CA VAL A 646 -2.12 28.11 42.36
C VAL A 646 -3.32 28.03 43.34
N ASP A 647 -4.41 27.34 42.95
CA ASP A 647 -4.67 25.96 43.42
C ASP A 647 -5.88 25.26 42.74
N SER A 648 -5.98 23.94 42.97
CA SER A 648 -7.17 23.06 42.85
C SER A 648 -7.84 22.77 41.48
N TYR A 649 -8.17 21.48 41.28
CA TYR A 649 -8.98 20.97 40.17
C TYR A 649 -10.46 21.34 40.30
N SER A 650 -11.06 21.90 39.23
CA SER A 650 -12.50 21.83 39.00
C SER A 650 -12.80 21.95 37.50
N SER A 651 -13.66 21.08 36.95
CA SER A 651 -13.88 20.98 35.51
C SER A 651 -14.85 22.06 34.99
N SER A 652 -14.33 22.95 34.13
CA SER A 652 -15.08 24.05 33.48
C SER A 652 -16.43 23.61 32.87
N TRP A 653 -16.47 22.39 32.33
CA TRP A 653 -17.66 21.78 31.72
C TRP A 653 -18.90 21.74 32.63
N VAL A 654 -18.76 21.60 33.95
CA VAL A 654 -19.93 21.59 34.86
C VAL A 654 -20.57 22.98 34.94
N LYS A 655 -19.75 24.04 35.01
CA LYS A 655 -20.24 25.43 35.01
C LYS A 655 -20.80 25.84 33.64
N PHE A 656 -20.20 25.37 32.55
CA PHE A 656 -20.74 25.57 31.20
C PHE A 656 -22.10 24.88 31.03
N TYR A 657 -22.23 23.62 31.45
CA TYR A 657 -23.50 22.88 31.40
C TYR A 657 -24.59 23.53 32.28
N GLN A 658 -24.25 24.00 33.48
CA GLN A 658 -25.18 24.74 34.34
C GLN A 658 -25.59 26.09 33.74
N ALA A 659 -24.68 26.82 33.08
CA ALA A 659 -25.02 28.07 32.39
C ALA A 659 -25.94 27.84 31.19
N VAL A 660 -25.62 26.87 30.33
CA VAL A 660 -26.45 26.50 29.16
C VAL A 660 -27.83 25.99 29.57
N ARG A 661 -27.90 25.20 30.65
CA ARG A 661 -29.18 24.76 31.23
C ARG A 661 -30.00 25.95 31.77
N GLY A 662 -29.36 26.88 32.48
CA GLY A 662 -30.02 28.08 32.99
C GLY A 662 -30.62 28.96 31.89
N THR A 663 -29.95 29.08 30.73
CA THR A 663 -30.50 29.78 29.55
C THR A 663 -31.65 29.04 28.88
N LEU A 664 -31.64 27.70 28.84
CA LEU A 664 -32.75 26.91 28.30
C LEU A 664 -33.99 26.98 29.22
N GLU A 665 -33.80 26.97 30.54
CA GLU A 665 -34.87 27.14 31.53
C GLU A 665 -35.39 28.60 31.62
N THR A 666 -34.92 29.53 30.76
CA THR A 666 -35.44 30.91 30.65
C THR A 666 -36.15 31.25 29.33
N GLU A 667 -36.14 30.41 28.30
CA GLU A 667 -36.90 30.67 27.05
C GLU A 667 -38.38 30.24 27.13
N ASP A 668 -38.74 29.30 28.00
CA ASP A 668 -40.13 28.80 28.17
C ASP A 668 -41.07 29.75 28.95
N MET A 669 -40.65 30.98 29.31
CA MET A 669 -41.41 31.91 30.15
C MET A 669 -41.76 33.27 29.53
N PHE A 670 -41.95 33.39 28.21
CA PHE A 670 -42.56 34.60 27.61
C PHE A 670 -43.51 34.36 26.41
N VAL A 671 -44.45 33.41 26.55
CA VAL A 671 -45.70 33.41 25.76
C VAL A 671 -46.89 33.34 26.72
N THR A 672 -47.54 34.48 26.96
CA THR A 672 -48.67 34.58 27.88
C THR A 672 -49.98 34.14 27.25
N THR A 673 -50.55 33.07 27.81
CA THR A 673 -51.90 33.05 28.38
C THR A 673 -53.09 33.52 27.52
N ASP A 674 -54.02 32.61 27.19
CA ASP A 674 -55.44 32.90 27.47
C ASP A 674 -56.33 31.65 27.65
N CYS A 675 -57.38 31.82 28.47
CA CYS A 675 -58.65 31.09 28.60
C CYS A 675 -58.75 29.53 28.63
N LEU A 676 -59.33 29.05 29.76
CA LEU A 676 -60.35 27.99 29.88
C LEU A 676 -59.99 26.50 29.58
N VAL A 677 -60.71 25.48 30.07
CA VAL A 677 -61.25 25.14 31.42
C VAL A 677 -61.85 23.71 31.36
N THR A 678 -61.70 22.91 32.43
CA THR A 678 -62.35 21.60 32.70
C THR A 678 -62.20 20.41 31.73
N CYS A 679 -61.72 19.30 32.31
CA CYS A 679 -62.28 17.93 32.25
C CYS A 679 -62.77 17.34 30.91
N SER A 680 -62.13 16.24 30.48
CA SER A 680 -62.68 14.91 30.77
C SER A 680 -61.59 13.84 30.82
#